data_AF-A0A7X6YT70-F1
#
_entry.id   AF-A0A7X6YT70-F1
#
_cell.length_a   1.000
_cell.length_b   1.000
_cell.length_c   1.000
_cell.angle_alpha   90.00
_cell.angle_beta   90.00
_cell.angle_gamma   90.00
#
_symmetry.space_group_name_H-M   'P 1'
#
loop_
_entity.id
_entity.type
_entity.pdbx_description
1 polymer ?
#
loop_
_entity_poly.entity_id
_entity_poly.type
_entity_poly.pdbx_seq_one_letter_code
_entity_poly.pdbx_strand_id
1 'polypeptide(L)'
;IQEMKLSYKENMLSFLYAALSYSSPESNQYAYMMEGLDRDWNFVGNQTKATYTNLSPGEYVFKVKGSNNNGTWNEEGSSIKLIITPHVLLSLGIKIIYFVLALLIITLIIRNLMRISERNHQRQMEILSVEKEKEVHKAKIQFFTTIAHEIRNPVSLIIAPLEKILKIPELSSGKLAEDLKMIHRNSQRLLFLVNQLLDFRKIEQEGSPALHKAKHSLRKLLDDVSQRFRPVIEQEGKRFECNFDELNIETWFDYEALTKVLSNLLSNAVKYTKDYILLSATVDRDKEIIEILVQDNGCGISPDEQEQVFAPFYQAKDHMPGTGIGLNIVKNMVEAHNGNIRIDSEPGQGSIFYVELPLCEMEDQAPGKTTASATSILPGDIVSENTEEGQTSETSCILLVEDNHEMLHFLSERMSEDYKVLMAKDGQEALDLLKANDIQLIVSDWMMPGMDGIEFCRLVRRDQFTSHIPFVLLTAKTDIDSKLQGLDCGADAYVEKPFSIGYLKATVKNLLELRRMLIQKFSRMPLVNLSSIAGNNVEQEFLLRMNQLIEENFANPELSVDFLAKEMCISRSRLFAKIKTLIDVTPNELIQIIRLKKAAALLLEQRYMVGEVAYMVGFNNPSYFSKCFQKQFGMKPFEFVSSHRKQNPEAQSGE
;
A
#
# COMPACT_ATOMS: atom_id res chain seq x y z
N ILE A 1 -38.18 39.61 -90.79
CA ILE A 1 -37.65 39.17 -89.47
C ILE A 1 -36.58 40.18 -89.09
N GLN A 2 -36.79 40.96 -88.02
CA GLN A 2 -35.84 42.00 -87.62
C GLN A 2 -34.81 41.50 -86.58
N GLU A 3 -35.14 40.44 -85.82
CA GLU A 3 -34.28 39.86 -84.78
C GLU A 3 -34.43 38.34 -84.72
N MET A 4 -33.32 37.62 -84.48
CA MET A 4 -33.26 36.18 -84.28
C MET A 4 -32.39 35.82 -83.06
N LYS A 5 -32.93 35.00 -82.15
CA LYS A 5 -32.21 34.50 -80.96
C LYS A 5 -31.85 33.04 -81.15
N LEU A 6 -30.57 32.72 -80.96
CA LEU A 6 -30.00 31.39 -81.20
C LEU A 6 -29.27 30.89 -79.95
N SER A 7 -29.25 29.57 -79.79
CA SER A 7 -28.49 28.91 -78.72
C SER A 7 -26.99 28.90 -79.03
N TYR A 8 -26.13 28.79 -78.01
CA TYR A 8 -24.69 28.57 -78.20
C TYR A 8 -24.36 27.34 -79.07
N LYS A 9 -25.31 26.39 -79.22
CA LYS A 9 -25.17 25.21 -80.10
C LYS A 9 -25.43 25.51 -81.58
N GLU A 10 -26.07 26.63 -81.90
CA GLU A 10 -26.47 27.03 -83.25
C GLU A 10 -25.52 28.10 -83.78
N ASN A 11 -24.22 27.85 -83.66
CA ASN A 11 -23.15 28.82 -83.95
C ASN A 11 -22.64 28.78 -85.41
N MET A 12 -23.35 28.07 -86.30
CA MET A 12 -23.08 27.99 -87.73
C MET A 12 -24.31 28.44 -88.51
N LEU A 13 -24.19 29.50 -89.31
CA LEU A 13 -25.31 30.14 -89.99
C LEU A 13 -24.97 30.51 -91.43
N SER A 14 -25.94 30.33 -92.32
CA SER A 14 -25.86 30.81 -93.69
C SER A 14 -26.99 31.79 -93.98
N PHE A 15 -26.64 32.96 -94.50
CA PHE A 15 -27.58 33.97 -94.97
C PHE A 15 -27.68 33.90 -96.50
N LEU A 16 -28.91 33.83 -97.00
CA LEU A 16 -29.21 33.92 -98.43
C LEU A 16 -29.84 35.28 -98.70
N TYR A 17 -29.38 35.98 -99.74
CA TYR A 17 -29.83 37.32 -100.08
C TYR A 17 -29.90 37.52 -101.60
N ALA A 18 -30.79 38.41 -102.03
CA ALA A 18 -30.99 38.74 -103.43
C ALA A 18 -31.41 40.21 -103.59
N ALA A 19 -30.97 40.85 -104.68
CA ALA A 19 -31.41 42.18 -105.06
C ALA A 19 -32.68 42.08 -105.93
N LEU A 20 -33.63 43.00 -105.73
CA LEU A 20 -34.92 43.01 -106.45
C LEU A 20 -34.82 43.62 -107.87
N SER A 21 -33.64 43.55 -108.50
CA SER A 21 -33.37 44.04 -109.85
C SER A 21 -33.40 42.87 -110.85
N TYR A 22 -34.46 42.80 -111.65
CA TYR A 22 -34.78 41.65 -112.52
C TYR A 22 -34.29 41.78 -113.98
N SER A 23 -33.81 42.96 -114.39
CA SER A 23 -33.47 43.22 -115.80
C SER A 23 -32.24 42.44 -116.29
N SER A 24 -31.23 42.26 -115.43
CA SER A 24 -30.06 41.39 -115.66
C SER A 24 -29.53 40.87 -114.31
N PRO A 25 -30.13 39.81 -113.74
CA PRO A 25 -29.77 39.31 -112.40
C PRO A 25 -28.30 38.89 -112.27
N GLU A 26 -27.68 38.46 -113.37
CA GLU A 26 -26.27 38.05 -113.39
C GLU A 26 -25.27 39.21 -113.23
N SER A 27 -25.73 40.46 -113.39
CA SER A 27 -24.91 41.67 -113.29
C SER A 27 -25.00 42.37 -111.94
N ASN A 28 -25.85 41.90 -111.02
CA ASN A 28 -25.95 42.46 -109.68
C ASN A 28 -24.69 42.11 -108.87
N GLN A 29 -24.19 43.06 -108.07
CA GLN A 29 -23.10 42.79 -107.13
C GLN A 29 -23.60 42.93 -105.69
N TYR A 30 -23.02 42.17 -104.78
CA TYR A 30 -23.38 42.16 -103.37
C TYR A 30 -22.18 42.43 -102.49
N ALA A 31 -22.45 43.09 -101.37
CA ALA A 31 -21.52 43.24 -100.27
C ALA A 31 -22.25 42.94 -98.96
N TYR A 32 -21.59 42.22 -98.05
CA TYR A 32 -22.13 41.92 -96.73
C TYR A 32 -21.11 42.16 -95.62
N MET A 33 -21.61 42.34 -94.40
CA MET A 33 -20.79 42.54 -93.21
C MET A 33 -21.53 42.04 -91.97
N MET A 34 -20.83 41.39 -91.04
CA MET A 34 -21.34 41.09 -89.71
C MET A 34 -20.73 42.04 -88.69
N GLU A 35 -21.50 43.04 -88.28
CA GLU A 35 -21.08 43.95 -87.22
C GLU A 35 -20.89 43.19 -85.90
N GLY A 36 -19.74 43.40 -85.27
CA GLY A 36 -19.28 42.62 -84.12
C GLY A 36 -18.28 41.51 -84.46
N LEU A 37 -18.04 41.22 -85.75
CA LEU A 37 -17.04 40.26 -86.20
C LEU A 37 -16.15 40.81 -87.34
N ASP A 38 -16.78 41.32 -88.40
CA ASP A 38 -16.09 41.90 -89.56
C ASP A 38 -15.71 43.36 -89.29
N ARG A 39 -14.57 43.81 -89.83
CA ARG A 39 -14.12 45.21 -89.71
C ARG A 39 -14.60 46.10 -90.87
N ASP A 40 -14.75 45.52 -92.07
CA ASP A 40 -15.13 46.21 -93.31
C ASP A 40 -16.12 45.36 -94.14
N TRP A 41 -16.72 45.96 -95.16
CA TRP A 41 -17.62 45.27 -96.09
C TRP A 41 -16.90 44.25 -96.98
N ASN A 42 -17.44 43.03 -97.04
CA ASN A 42 -16.96 41.99 -97.94
C ASN A 42 -17.70 42.09 -99.28
N PHE A 43 -17.00 42.52 -100.33
CA PHE A 43 -17.52 42.58 -101.70
C PHE A 43 -17.35 41.22 -102.40
N VAL A 44 -18.47 40.56 -102.73
CA VAL A 44 -18.46 39.15 -103.16
C VAL A 44 -19.00 38.93 -104.58
N GLY A 45 -19.02 39.98 -105.40
CA GLY A 45 -19.55 39.92 -106.76
C GLY A 45 -21.00 39.46 -106.74
N ASN A 46 -21.36 38.45 -107.53
CA ASN A 46 -22.74 37.97 -107.65
C ASN A 46 -23.08 36.77 -106.73
N GLN A 47 -22.30 36.52 -105.69
CA GLN A 47 -22.63 35.47 -104.71
C GLN A 47 -23.82 35.90 -103.86
N THR A 48 -24.79 35.00 -103.67
CA THR A 48 -26.04 35.25 -102.93
C THR A 48 -26.09 34.58 -101.57
N LYS A 49 -24.94 34.04 -101.09
CA LYS A 49 -24.84 33.30 -99.83
C LYS A 49 -23.62 33.74 -99.02
N ALA A 50 -23.82 34.10 -97.77
CA ALA A 50 -22.74 34.29 -96.79
C ALA A 50 -22.85 33.23 -95.70
N THR A 51 -21.73 32.64 -95.25
CA THR A 51 -21.73 31.63 -94.18
C THR A 51 -20.74 32.03 -93.08
N TYR A 52 -21.21 32.04 -91.83
CA TYR A 52 -20.39 32.27 -90.65
C TYR A 52 -20.37 30.99 -89.81
N THR A 53 -19.17 30.59 -89.40
CA THR A 53 -18.92 29.40 -88.59
C THR A 53 -18.36 29.79 -87.24
N ASN A 54 -18.76 29.07 -86.19
CA ASN A 54 -18.24 29.23 -84.84
C ASN A 54 -18.41 30.64 -84.26
N LEU A 55 -19.60 31.21 -84.41
CA LEU A 55 -19.94 32.48 -83.79
C LEU A 55 -19.99 32.35 -82.26
N SER A 56 -19.21 33.17 -81.56
CA SER A 56 -19.20 33.22 -80.09
C SER A 56 -20.53 33.77 -79.55
N PRO A 57 -20.90 33.50 -78.27
CA PRO A 57 -22.05 34.15 -77.66
C PRO A 57 -21.90 35.68 -77.66
N GLY A 58 -22.92 36.40 -78.14
CA GLY A 58 -22.87 37.85 -78.34
C GLY A 58 -24.03 38.38 -79.17
N GLU A 59 -24.05 39.70 -79.35
CA GLU A 59 -24.97 40.39 -80.27
C GLU A 59 -24.24 40.73 -81.56
N TYR A 60 -24.81 40.32 -82.69
CA TYR A 60 -24.29 40.55 -84.03
C TYR A 60 -25.37 41.19 -84.90
N VAL A 61 -24.97 42.00 -85.89
CA VAL A 61 -25.90 42.51 -86.91
C VAL A 61 -25.37 42.14 -88.28
N PHE A 62 -26.07 41.26 -88.99
CA PHE A 62 -25.75 40.96 -90.37
C PHE A 62 -26.33 42.07 -91.25
N LYS A 63 -25.50 42.69 -92.09
CA LYS A 63 -25.88 43.71 -93.06
C LYS A 63 -25.53 43.23 -94.45
N VAL A 64 -26.40 43.49 -95.42
CA VAL A 64 -26.17 43.22 -96.83
C VAL A 64 -26.65 44.39 -97.68
N LYS A 65 -25.86 44.78 -98.67
CA LYS A 65 -26.27 45.71 -99.73
C LYS A 65 -25.98 45.12 -101.09
N GLY A 66 -26.79 45.52 -102.08
CA GLY A 66 -26.63 45.11 -103.47
C GLY A 66 -26.54 46.32 -104.39
N SER A 67 -25.90 46.14 -105.54
CA SER A 67 -25.94 47.09 -106.65
C SER A 67 -26.90 46.62 -107.75
N ASN A 68 -27.42 47.57 -108.51
CA ASN A 68 -28.17 47.29 -109.74
C ASN A 68 -27.23 47.07 -110.94
N ASN A 69 -27.81 46.74 -112.09
CA ASN A 69 -27.10 46.54 -113.37
C ASN A 69 -26.26 47.75 -113.84
N ASN A 70 -26.50 48.95 -113.29
CA ASN A 70 -25.75 50.17 -113.60
C ASN A 70 -24.67 50.48 -112.54
N GLY A 71 -24.38 49.55 -111.64
CA GLY A 71 -23.35 49.71 -110.60
C GLY A 71 -23.73 50.68 -109.48
N THR A 72 -25.00 51.09 -109.38
CA THR A 72 -25.49 51.95 -108.29
C THR A 72 -25.82 51.09 -107.07
N TRP A 73 -25.13 51.35 -105.95
CA TRP A 73 -25.31 50.61 -104.70
C TRP A 73 -26.49 51.13 -103.87
N ASN A 74 -27.23 50.22 -103.26
CA ASN A 74 -28.21 50.58 -102.22
C ASN A 74 -27.49 50.80 -100.89
N GLU A 75 -27.25 52.06 -100.53
CA GLU A 75 -26.55 52.40 -99.28
C GLU A 75 -27.38 52.18 -98.00
N GLU A 76 -28.72 52.08 -98.09
CA GLU A 76 -29.56 51.72 -96.93
C GLU A 76 -29.45 50.22 -96.58
N GLY A 77 -29.31 49.36 -97.61
CA GLY A 77 -29.15 47.93 -97.45
C GLY A 77 -30.29 47.22 -96.71
N SER A 78 -30.04 46.00 -96.23
CA SER A 78 -30.93 45.23 -95.36
C SER A 78 -30.14 44.62 -94.22
N SER A 79 -30.73 44.53 -93.04
CA SER A 79 -30.05 44.03 -91.85
C SER A 79 -30.93 43.11 -91.00
N ILE A 80 -30.27 42.17 -90.29
CA ILE A 80 -30.91 41.25 -89.34
C ILE A 80 -30.05 41.22 -88.07
N LYS A 81 -30.69 41.49 -86.92
CA LYS A 81 -30.05 41.38 -85.61
C LYS A 81 -30.04 39.92 -85.14
N LEU A 82 -28.92 39.46 -84.62
CA LEU A 82 -28.69 38.09 -84.20
C LEU A 82 -28.09 38.05 -82.80
N ILE A 83 -28.71 37.29 -81.89
CA ILE A 83 -28.27 37.18 -80.50
C ILE A 83 -27.98 35.72 -80.19
N ILE A 84 -26.71 35.40 -79.96
CA ILE A 84 -26.27 34.05 -79.56
C ILE A 84 -26.13 34.02 -78.03
N THR A 85 -26.99 33.24 -77.38
CA THR A 85 -27.01 33.12 -75.91
C THR A 85 -25.84 32.26 -75.39
N PRO A 86 -25.19 32.62 -74.26
CA PRO A 86 -24.07 31.85 -73.69
C PRO A 86 -24.52 30.54 -73.01
N HIS A 87 -23.57 29.63 -72.74
CA HIS A 87 -23.84 28.34 -72.09
C HIS A 87 -24.48 28.52 -70.69
N VAL A 88 -25.52 27.74 -70.39
CA VAL A 88 -26.29 27.83 -69.12
C VAL A 88 -25.38 27.74 -67.89
N LEU A 89 -24.43 26.79 -67.87
CA LEU A 89 -23.42 26.61 -66.81
C LEU A 89 -22.47 27.81 -66.56
N LEU A 90 -22.39 28.77 -67.48
CA LEU A 90 -21.59 30.00 -67.33
C LEU A 90 -22.41 31.18 -66.80
N SER A 91 -23.72 31.00 -66.57
CA SER A 91 -24.60 32.01 -65.99
C SER A 91 -24.13 32.45 -64.60
N LEU A 92 -24.36 33.73 -64.28
CA LEU A 92 -24.01 34.30 -62.98
C LEU A 92 -24.67 33.53 -61.82
N GLY A 93 -25.93 33.10 -62.00
CA GLY A 93 -26.65 32.33 -60.99
C GLY A 93 -25.95 31.01 -60.64
N ILE A 94 -25.44 30.27 -61.63
CA ILE A 94 -24.75 29.00 -61.38
C ILE A 94 -23.37 29.22 -60.73
N LYS A 95 -22.64 30.28 -61.10
CA LYS A 95 -21.39 30.65 -60.41
C LYS A 95 -21.61 30.98 -58.94
N ILE A 96 -22.71 31.70 -58.62
CA ILE A 96 -23.11 31.97 -57.24
C ILE A 96 -23.40 30.67 -56.50
N ILE A 97 -24.11 29.71 -57.13
CA ILE A 97 -24.38 28.40 -56.53
C ILE A 97 -23.07 27.66 -56.20
N TYR A 98 -22.09 27.61 -57.11
CA TYR A 98 -20.80 26.96 -56.82
C TYR A 98 -20.05 27.65 -55.68
N PHE A 99 -20.07 28.98 -55.63
CA PHE A 99 -19.43 29.73 -54.55
C PHE A 99 -20.09 29.43 -53.19
N VAL A 100 -21.42 29.41 -53.14
CA VAL A 100 -22.18 29.07 -51.92
C VAL A 100 -21.92 27.62 -51.51
N LEU A 101 -21.86 26.69 -52.46
CA LEU A 101 -21.54 25.28 -52.19
C LEU A 101 -20.12 25.12 -51.63
N ALA A 102 -19.14 25.83 -52.19
CA ALA A 102 -17.77 25.82 -51.69
C ALA A 102 -17.69 26.39 -50.26
N LEU A 103 -18.39 27.51 -49.99
CA LEU A 103 -18.46 28.09 -48.65
C LEU A 103 -19.14 27.13 -47.65
N LEU A 104 -20.20 26.43 -48.08
CA LEU A 104 -20.87 25.42 -47.26
C LEU A 104 -19.92 24.26 -46.92
N ILE A 105 -19.15 23.75 -47.88
CA ILE A 105 -18.18 22.68 -47.65
C ILE A 105 -17.09 23.14 -46.68
N ILE A 106 -16.52 24.35 -46.89
CA ILE A 106 -15.49 24.91 -46.01
C ILE A 106 -16.01 25.07 -44.58
N THR A 107 -17.22 25.63 -44.42
CA THR A 107 -17.84 25.81 -43.09
C THR A 107 -18.11 24.47 -42.41
N LEU A 108 -18.57 23.44 -43.14
CA LEU A 108 -18.73 22.08 -42.61
C LEU A 108 -17.41 21.46 -42.15
N ILE A 109 -16.33 21.62 -42.93
CA ILE A 109 -14.99 21.12 -42.57
C ILE A 109 -14.49 21.81 -41.29
N ILE A 110 -14.52 23.15 -41.25
CA ILE A 110 -14.10 23.92 -40.06
C ILE A 110 -14.91 23.49 -38.83
N ARG A 111 -16.22 23.37 -38.97
CA ARG A 111 -17.11 22.96 -37.87
C ARG A 111 -16.81 21.54 -37.39
N ASN A 112 -16.42 20.63 -38.28
CA ASN A 112 -16.04 19.27 -37.90
C ASN A 112 -14.68 19.25 -37.17
N LEU A 113 -13.69 19.99 -37.67
CA LEU A 113 -12.39 20.12 -37.02
C LEU A 113 -12.50 20.74 -35.61
N MET A 114 -13.32 21.78 -35.46
CA MET A 114 -13.61 22.39 -34.15
C MET A 114 -14.26 21.38 -33.20
N ARG A 115 -15.26 20.61 -33.64
CA ARG A 115 -15.89 19.57 -32.81
C ARG A 115 -14.91 18.50 -32.36
N ILE A 116 -13.99 18.08 -33.23
CA ILE A 116 -12.97 17.08 -32.87
C ILE A 116 -12.02 17.67 -31.82
N SER A 117 -11.59 18.92 -32.01
CA SER A 117 -10.74 19.63 -31.05
C SER A 117 -11.41 19.81 -29.68
N GLU A 118 -12.67 20.23 -29.65
CA GLU A 118 -13.45 20.40 -28.42
C GLU A 118 -13.58 19.09 -27.63
N ARG A 119 -13.89 17.99 -28.32
CA ARG A 119 -13.98 16.66 -27.69
C ARG A 119 -12.66 16.21 -27.07
N ASN A 120 -11.55 16.45 -27.76
CA ASN A 120 -10.23 16.11 -27.24
C ASN A 120 -9.88 16.96 -26.02
N HIS A 121 -10.19 18.25 -26.05
CA HIS A 121 -9.97 19.15 -24.92
C HIS A 121 -10.83 18.79 -23.71
N GLN A 122 -12.10 18.44 -23.92
CA GLN A 122 -12.99 17.97 -22.86
C GLN A 122 -12.46 16.71 -22.18
N ARG A 123 -12.00 15.71 -22.94
CA ARG A 123 -11.39 14.49 -22.39
C ARG A 123 -10.14 14.79 -21.57
N GLN A 124 -9.30 15.71 -22.03
CA GLN A 124 -8.10 16.11 -21.29
C GLN A 124 -8.45 16.80 -19.98
N MET A 125 -9.45 17.69 -20.00
CA MET A 125 -9.93 18.36 -18.80
C MET A 125 -10.55 17.39 -17.79
N GLU A 126 -11.28 16.38 -18.27
CA GLU A 126 -11.85 15.32 -17.44
C GLU A 126 -10.76 14.45 -16.78
N ILE A 127 -9.74 14.03 -17.54
CA ILE A 127 -8.60 13.30 -16.98
C ILE A 127 -7.88 14.15 -15.94
N LEU A 128 -7.64 15.44 -16.23
CA LEU A 128 -7.00 16.36 -15.31
C LEU A 128 -7.83 16.59 -14.05
N SER A 129 -9.16 16.69 -14.16
CA SER A 129 -10.03 16.87 -12.99
C SER A 129 -10.03 15.65 -12.09
N VAL A 130 -10.07 14.44 -12.69
CA VAL A 130 -9.99 13.18 -11.94
C VAL A 130 -8.63 13.06 -11.23
N GLU A 131 -7.54 13.41 -11.90
CA GLU A 131 -6.21 13.37 -11.28
C GLU A 131 -6.09 14.39 -10.14
N LYS A 132 -6.61 15.61 -10.34
CA LYS A 132 -6.62 16.65 -9.31
C LYS A 132 -7.48 16.26 -8.11
N GLU A 133 -8.62 15.60 -8.33
CA GLU A 133 -9.44 15.05 -7.25
C GLU A 133 -8.68 13.97 -6.47
N LYS A 134 -7.97 13.07 -7.15
CA LYS A 134 -7.11 12.08 -6.49
C LYS A 134 -5.98 12.72 -5.70
N GLU A 135 -5.32 13.74 -6.23
CA GLU A 135 -4.28 14.47 -5.51
C GLU A 135 -4.82 15.16 -4.27
N VAL A 136 -5.96 15.85 -4.38
CA VAL A 136 -6.63 16.48 -3.24
C VAL A 136 -7.05 15.43 -2.20
N HIS A 137 -7.55 14.28 -2.66
CA HIS A 137 -7.92 13.17 -1.79
C HIS A 137 -6.71 12.61 -1.03
N LYS A 138 -5.60 12.36 -1.74
CA LYS A 138 -4.34 11.90 -1.14
C LYS A 138 -3.77 12.92 -0.15
N ALA A 139 -3.79 14.20 -0.50
CA ALA A 139 -3.32 15.28 0.38
C ALA A 139 -4.18 15.37 1.65
N LYS A 140 -5.50 15.20 1.55
CA LYS A 140 -6.39 15.10 2.72
C LYS A 140 -6.00 13.92 3.61
N ILE A 141 -5.78 12.72 3.06
CA ILE A 141 -5.36 11.55 3.83
C ILE A 141 -4.06 11.83 4.58
N GLN A 142 -3.04 12.29 3.86
CA GLN A 142 -1.73 12.63 4.44
C GLN A 142 -1.89 13.61 5.61
N PHE A 143 -2.69 14.67 5.43
CA PHE A 143 -2.97 15.66 6.46
C PHE A 143 -3.57 15.03 7.72
N PHE A 144 -4.63 14.22 7.59
CA PHE A 144 -5.27 13.59 8.75
C PHE A 144 -4.36 12.57 9.44
N THR A 145 -3.58 11.79 8.69
CA THR A 145 -2.60 10.87 9.26
C THR A 145 -1.55 11.64 10.05
N THR A 146 -0.95 12.68 9.47
CA THR A 146 0.04 13.54 10.16
C THR A 146 -0.54 14.17 11.42
N ILE A 147 -1.75 14.76 11.35
CA ILE A 147 -2.41 15.36 12.51
C ILE A 147 -2.68 14.32 13.60
N ALA A 148 -3.10 13.11 13.25
CA ALA A 148 -3.31 12.05 14.23
C ALA A 148 -2.01 11.67 14.95
N HIS A 149 -0.89 11.61 14.23
CA HIS A 149 0.44 11.41 14.84
C HIS A 149 0.84 12.60 15.74
N GLU A 150 0.68 13.83 15.25
CA GLU A 150 0.99 15.06 15.99
C GLU A 150 0.15 15.22 17.26
N ILE A 151 -1.08 14.69 17.31
CA ILE A 151 -1.90 14.70 18.52
C ILE A 151 -1.54 13.51 19.43
N ARG A 152 -1.24 12.32 18.86
CA ARG A 152 -0.93 11.12 19.66
C ARG A 152 0.34 11.30 20.48
N ASN A 153 1.37 11.92 19.94
CA ASN A 153 2.65 12.13 20.63
C ASN A 153 2.52 12.94 21.93
N PRO A 154 1.96 14.17 21.94
CA PRO A 154 1.78 14.94 23.17
C PRO A 154 0.80 14.27 24.13
N VAL A 155 -0.24 13.58 23.63
CA VAL A 155 -1.15 12.81 24.50
C VAL A 155 -0.43 11.65 25.20
N SER A 156 0.46 10.96 24.49
CA SER A 156 1.29 9.90 25.07
C SER A 156 2.20 10.45 26.18
N LEU A 157 2.78 11.64 25.94
CA LEU A 157 3.61 12.36 26.90
C LEU A 157 2.82 12.90 28.11
N ILE A 158 1.50 13.07 28.00
CA ILE A 158 0.62 13.38 29.14
C ILE A 158 0.27 12.12 29.93
N ILE A 159 -0.10 11.03 29.25
CA ILE A 159 -0.58 9.79 29.89
C ILE A 159 0.55 9.11 30.67
N ALA A 160 1.75 8.98 30.10
CA ALA A 160 2.80 8.16 30.70
C ALA A 160 3.31 8.69 32.07
N PRO A 161 3.59 10.00 32.25
CA PRO A 161 3.91 10.55 33.58
C PRO A 161 2.73 10.44 34.55
N LEU A 162 1.51 10.60 34.06
CA LEU A 162 0.31 10.56 34.87
C LEU A 162 0.02 9.17 35.43
N GLU A 163 0.21 8.11 34.63
CA GLU A 163 0.15 6.72 35.10
C GLU A 163 1.18 6.45 36.20
N LYS A 164 2.39 7.04 36.09
CA LYS A 164 3.43 6.90 37.12
C LYS A 164 2.99 7.56 38.43
N ILE A 165 2.48 8.80 38.37
CA ILE A 165 2.02 9.54 39.56
C ILE A 165 0.84 8.81 40.22
N LEU A 166 -0.10 8.30 39.42
CA LEU A 166 -1.27 7.54 39.93
C LEU A 166 -0.90 6.20 40.57
N LYS A 167 0.29 5.65 40.31
CA LYS A 167 0.80 4.42 40.95
C LYS A 167 1.50 4.68 42.29
N ILE A 168 1.77 5.94 42.67
CA ILE A 168 2.41 6.28 43.95
C ILE A 168 1.35 6.19 45.06
N PRO A 169 1.50 5.29 46.05
CA PRO A 169 0.50 5.07 47.10
C PRO A 169 0.23 6.34 47.92
N GLU A 170 1.24 7.19 48.16
CA GLU A 170 1.08 8.43 48.94
C GLU A 170 0.26 9.50 48.23
N LEU A 171 0.17 9.47 46.89
CA LEU A 171 -0.63 10.40 46.08
C LEU A 171 -1.99 9.83 45.66
N SER A 172 -2.37 8.65 46.17
CA SER A 172 -3.56 7.92 45.74
C SER A 172 -4.88 8.40 46.40
N SER A 173 -4.80 9.32 47.37
CA SER A 173 -5.97 9.83 48.11
C SER A 173 -6.03 11.36 48.15
N GLY A 174 -7.23 11.92 47.98
CA GLY A 174 -7.50 13.35 48.06
C GLY A 174 -7.81 14.01 46.70
N LYS A 175 -8.10 15.32 46.73
CA LYS A 175 -8.55 16.11 45.57
C LYS A 175 -7.55 16.11 44.40
N LEU A 176 -6.25 16.11 44.69
CA LEU A 176 -5.20 16.00 43.68
C LEU A 176 -5.26 14.67 42.90
N ALA A 177 -5.57 13.56 43.58
CA ALA A 177 -5.72 12.26 42.94
C ALA A 177 -6.93 12.21 42.00
N GLU A 178 -8.03 12.89 42.37
CA GLU A 178 -9.22 13.04 41.54
C GLU A 178 -8.94 13.87 40.29
N ASP A 179 -8.23 15.01 40.44
CA ASP A 179 -7.82 15.86 39.32
C ASP A 179 -6.89 15.11 38.35
N LEU A 180 -5.93 14.34 38.87
CA LEU A 180 -5.03 13.50 38.07
C LEU A 180 -5.77 12.39 37.33
N LYS A 181 -6.73 11.70 37.98
CA LYS A 181 -7.60 10.71 37.31
C LYS A 181 -8.45 11.37 36.23
N MET A 182 -8.91 12.60 36.44
CA MET A 182 -9.67 13.35 35.44
C MET A 182 -8.83 13.73 34.22
N ILE A 183 -7.59 14.21 34.41
CA ILE A 183 -6.66 14.47 33.30
C ILE A 183 -6.37 13.18 32.52
N HIS A 184 -6.21 12.06 33.23
CA HIS A 184 -5.92 10.76 32.63
C HIS A 184 -7.08 10.30 31.74
N ARG A 185 -8.31 10.35 32.28
CA ARG A 185 -9.53 10.02 31.53
C ARG A 185 -9.70 10.90 30.30
N ASN A 186 -9.43 12.20 30.39
CA ASN A 186 -9.54 13.11 29.23
C ASN A 186 -8.46 12.85 28.18
N SER A 187 -7.24 12.52 28.60
CA SER A 187 -6.14 12.19 27.69
C SER A 187 -6.39 10.88 26.95
N GLN A 188 -6.86 9.85 27.67
CA GLN A 188 -7.30 8.59 27.08
C GLN A 188 -8.49 8.78 26.13
N ARG A 189 -9.43 9.67 26.49
CA ARG A 189 -10.55 10.02 25.61
C ARG A 189 -10.06 10.70 24.32
N LEU A 190 -9.14 11.66 24.41
CA LEU A 190 -8.57 12.31 23.23
C LEU A 190 -7.89 11.29 22.31
N LEU A 191 -7.13 10.37 22.88
CA LEU A 191 -6.51 9.27 22.14
C LEU A 191 -7.55 8.39 21.43
N PHE A 192 -8.61 8.01 22.14
CA PHE A 192 -9.70 7.23 21.56
C PHE A 192 -10.34 7.94 20.35
N LEU A 193 -10.58 9.26 20.46
CA LEU A 193 -11.12 10.07 19.37
C LEU A 193 -10.19 10.09 18.14
N VAL A 194 -8.88 10.25 18.37
CA VAL A 194 -7.87 10.22 17.32
C VAL A 194 -7.83 8.86 16.63
N ASN A 195 -7.90 7.77 17.39
CA ASN A 195 -7.92 6.42 16.83
C ASN A 195 -9.20 6.15 16.03
N GLN A 196 -10.38 6.57 16.51
CA GLN A 196 -11.63 6.47 15.75
C GLN A 196 -11.58 7.25 14.43
N LEU A 197 -10.96 8.42 14.41
CA LEU A 197 -10.79 9.22 13.20
C LEU A 197 -9.91 8.49 12.16
N LEU A 198 -8.86 7.81 12.62
CA LEU A 198 -8.00 7.00 11.76
C LEU A 198 -8.72 5.75 11.24
N ASP A 199 -9.46 5.05 12.09
CA ASP A 199 -10.25 3.87 11.70
C ASP A 199 -11.29 4.25 10.62
N PHE A 200 -11.96 5.40 10.77
CA PHE A 200 -12.88 5.92 9.75
C PHE A 200 -12.20 6.15 8.40
N ARG A 201 -11.02 6.79 8.40
CA ARG A 201 -10.27 7.07 7.16
C ARG A 201 -9.78 5.81 6.46
N LYS A 202 -9.37 4.79 7.21
CA LYS A 202 -8.99 3.48 6.64
C LYS A 202 -10.14 2.87 5.84
N ILE A 203 -11.34 2.88 6.44
CA ILE A 203 -12.55 2.36 5.81
C ILE A 203 -12.92 3.15 4.53
N GLU A 204 -12.82 4.48 4.56
CA GLU A 204 -13.10 5.34 3.40
C GLU A 204 -12.10 5.14 2.25
N GLN A 205 -10.84 4.81 2.56
CA GLN A 205 -9.77 4.65 1.57
C GLN A 205 -9.79 3.29 0.86
N GLU A 206 -10.10 2.20 1.58
CA GLU A 206 -10.08 0.83 1.06
C GLU A 206 -11.45 0.38 0.51
N GLY A 207 -12.51 1.16 0.73
CA GLY A 207 -13.89 0.83 0.34
C GLY A 207 -14.57 -0.20 1.25
N SER A 208 -13.77 -1.00 1.96
CA SER A 208 -14.18 -1.92 3.03
C SER A 208 -12.97 -2.20 3.93
N PRO A 209 -13.12 -2.32 5.27
CA PRO A 209 -12.01 -2.72 6.14
C PRO A 209 -11.46 -4.08 5.70
N ALA A 210 -10.14 -4.21 5.53
CA ALA A 210 -9.49 -5.50 5.33
C ALA A 210 -9.75 -6.40 6.55
N LEU A 211 -10.56 -7.45 6.37
CA LEU A 211 -10.90 -8.39 7.44
C LEU A 211 -9.94 -9.57 7.44
N HIS A 212 -9.41 -9.88 8.63
CA HIS A 212 -8.62 -11.07 8.87
C HIS A 212 -9.51 -12.15 9.46
N LYS A 213 -10.35 -12.75 8.61
CA LYS A 213 -11.25 -13.84 9.01
C LYS A 213 -10.44 -15.08 9.39
N ALA A 214 -10.58 -15.53 10.63
CA ALA A 214 -10.00 -16.79 11.12
C ALA A 214 -11.06 -17.58 11.89
N LYS A 215 -10.83 -18.88 12.04
CA LYS A 215 -11.75 -19.77 12.76
C LYS A 215 -11.66 -19.48 14.26
N HIS A 216 -12.73 -18.94 14.83
CA HIS A 216 -12.80 -18.55 16.24
C HIS A 216 -14.11 -19.02 16.89
N SER A 217 -14.09 -19.19 18.21
CA SER A 217 -15.29 -19.47 19.00
C SER A 217 -16.03 -18.15 19.26
N LEU A 218 -17.27 -18.06 18.77
CA LEU A 218 -18.11 -16.88 18.98
C LEU A 218 -18.52 -16.75 20.46
N ARG A 219 -18.77 -17.87 21.13
CA ARG A 219 -19.05 -17.92 22.58
C ARG A 219 -17.95 -17.22 23.37
N LYS A 220 -16.69 -17.58 23.11
CA LYS A 220 -15.53 -17.02 23.80
C LYS A 220 -15.44 -15.50 23.61
N LEU A 221 -15.65 -15.01 22.39
CA LEU A 221 -15.66 -13.57 22.11
C LEU A 221 -16.73 -12.85 22.95
N LEU A 222 -17.97 -13.36 22.94
CA LEU A 222 -19.08 -12.75 23.66
C LEU A 222 -18.86 -12.77 25.18
N ASP A 223 -18.31 -13.87 25.71
CA ASP A 223 -17.93 -13.97 27.12
C ASP A 223 -16.84 -12.95 27.48
N ASP A 224 -15.75 -12.84 26.68
CA ASP A 224 -14.66 -11.89 26.92
C ASP A 224 -15.16 -10.42 26.90
N VAL A 225 -16.01 -10.06 25.94
CA VAL A 225 -16.59 -8.72 25.85
C VAL A 225 -17.55 -8.46 27.02
N SER A 226 -18.38 -9.43 27.38
CA SER A 226 -19.33 -9.28 28.49
C SER A 226 -18.62 -9.08 29.84
N GLN A 227 -17.56 -9.84 30.12
CA GLN A 227 -16.76 -9.70 31.33
C GLN A 227 -16.08 -8.32 31.42
N ARG A 228 -15.64 -7.78 30.28
CA ARG A 228 -15.03 -6.45 30.22
C ARG A 228 -16.03 -5.32 30.55
N PHE A 229 -17.27 -5.43 30.07
CA PHE A 229 -18.28 -4.37 30.24
C PHE A 229 -19.08 -4.48 31.53
N ARG A 230 -19.19 -5.68 32.12
CA ARG A 230 -19.96 -5.92 33.35
C ARG A 230 -19.61 -4.96 34.50
N PRO A 231 -18.33 -4.76 34.89
CA PRO A 231 -17.99 -3.84 35.98
C PRO A 231 -18.41 -2.39 35.71
N VAL A 232 -18.30 -1.94 34.45
CA VAL A 232 -18.64 -0.57 34.06
C VAL A 232 -20.16 -0.35 34.12
N ILE A 233 -20.94 -1.33 33.66
CA ILE A 233 -22.41 -1.25 33.67
C ILE A 233 -22.94 -1.32 35.11
N GLU A 234 -22.40 -2.24 35.92
CA GLU A 234 -22.82 -2.41 37.31
C GLU A 234 -22.40 -1.22 38.19
N GLN A 235 -21.23 -0.61 37.94
CA GLN A 235 -20.78 0.60 38.64
C GLN A 235 -21.69 1.82 38.37
N GLU A 236 -22.28 1.91 37.18
CA GLU A 236 -23.30 2.91 36.82
C GLU A 236 -24.70 2.55 37.37
N GLY A 237 -24.82 1.46 38.15
CA GLY A 237 -26.07 1.03 38.78
C GLY A 237 -27.06 0.35 37.84
N LYS A 238 -26.58 -0.18 36.71
CA LYS A 238 -27.41 -0.76 35.64
C LYS A 238 -27.32 -2.29 35.65
N ARG A 239 -28.41 -2.96 35.25
CA ARG A 239 -28.51 -4.42 35.13
C ARG A 239 -27.99 -4.88 33.78
N PHE A 240 -27.06 -5.83 33.78
CA PHE A 240 -26.50 -6.44 32.57
C PHE A 240 -26.81 -7.93 32.49
N GLU A 241 -27.59 -8.31 31.49
CA GLU A 241 -27.94 -9.70 31.20
C GLU A 241 -27.24 -10.20 29.94
N CYS A 242 -26.81 -11.45 29.97
CA CYS A 242 -26.18 -12.13 28.85
C CYS A 242 -26.87 -13.47 28.62
N ASN A 243 -27.36 -13.70 27.41
CA ASN A 243 -27.95 -14.97 27.01
C ASN A 243 -27.20 -15.54 25.80
N PHE A 244 -26.48 -16.64 26.03
CA PHE A 244 -25.67 -17.33 25.02
C PHE A 244 -26.04 -18.81 24.92
N ASP A 245 -27.27 -19.17 25.30
CA ASP A 245 -27.70 -20.56 25.34
C ASP A 245 -27.52 -21.21 23.94
N GLU A 246 -26.97 -22.42 23.91
CA GLU A 246 -26.67 -23.22 22.71
C GLU A 246 -25.60 -22.68 21.73
N LEU A 247 -24.91 -21.56 22.04
CA LEU A 247 -23.78 -21.10 21.23
C LEU A 247 -22.51 -21.92 21.52
N ASN A 248 -22.28 -22.98 20.75
CA ASN A 248 -20.96 -23.64 20.69
C ASN A 248 -20.51 -23.82 19.24
N ILE A 249 -20.43 -22.70 18.53
CA ILE A 249 -20.02 -22.66 17.13
C ILE A 249 -18.62 -22.06 16.99
N GLU A 250 -17.81 -22.71 16.16
CA GLU A 250 -16.58 -22.13 15.62
C GLU A 250 -16.87 -21.69 14.19
N THR A 251 -16.68 -20.41 13.91
CA THR A 251 -16.97 -19.80 12.61
C THR A 251 -15.86 -18.86 12.20
N TRP A 252 -15.83 -18.49 10.92
CA TRP A 252 -14.82 -17.62 10.34
C TRP A 252 -15.24 -16.15 10.46
N PHE A 253 -14.57 -15.41 11.34
CA PHE A 253 -14.75 -13.97 11.50
C PHE A 253 -13.46 -13.31 11.93
N ASP A 254 -13.38 -11.98 11.80
CA ASP A 254 -12.28 -11.19 12.34
C ASP A 254 -12.58 -10.87 13.82
N TYR A 255 -11.79 -11.44 14.72
CA TYR A 255 -11.99 -11.31 16.16
C TYR A 255 -11.91 -9.86 16.64
N GLU A 256 -10.96 -9.09 16.12
CA GLU A 256 -10.74 -7.71 16.55
C GLU A 256 -11.85 -6.78 16.03
N ALA A 257 -12.24 -6.96 14.76
CA ALA A 257 -13.33 -6.21 14.16
C ALA A 257 -14.67 -6.48 14.86
N LEU A 258 -14.99 -7.74 15.16
CA LEU A 258 -16.23 -8.07 15.86
C LEU A 258 -16.21 -7.61 17.32
N THR A 259 -15.03 -7.65 17.98
CA THR A 259 -14.83 -7.01 19.30
C THR A 259 -15.15 -5.51 19.25
N LYS A 260 -14.70 -4.80 18.21
CA LYS A 260 -14.95 -3.36 18.02
C LYS A 260 -16.43 -3.08 17.75
N VAL A 261 -17.10 -3.92 16.96
CA VAL A 261 -18.55 -3.85 16.73
C VAL A 261 -19.31 -3.92 18.06
N LEU A 262 -19.08 -4.99 18.83
CA LEU A 262 -19.75 -5.20 20.12
C LEU A 262 -19.44 -4.11 21.13
N SER A 263 -18.17 -3.67 21.20
CA SER A 263 -17.75 -2.62 22.13
C SER A 263 -18.41 -1.27 21.83
N ASN A 264 -18.59 -0.91 20.56
CA ASN A 264 -19.29 0.33 20.19
C ASN A 264 -20.78 0.26 20.52
N LEU A 265 -21.43 -0.89 20.23
CA LEU A 265 -22.86 -1.08 20.55
C LEU A 265 -23.10 -1.07 22.07
N LEU A 266 -22.29 -1.80 22.84
CA LEU A 266 -22.41 -1.81 24.30
C LEU A 266 -22.09 -0.46 24.93
N SER A 267 -21.07 0.26 24.44
CA SER A 267 -20.76 1.62 24.91
C SER A 267 -21.92 2.59 24.67
N ASN A 268 -22.58 2.50 23.51
CA ASN A 268 -23.81 3.25 23.24
C ASN A 268 -24.94 2.83 24.19
N ALA A 269 -25.15 1.53 24.38
CA ALA A 269 -26.16 1.03 25.32
C ALA A 269 -25.91 1.54 26.75
N VAL A 270 -24.67 1.50 27.26
CA VAL A 270 -24.32 2.06 28.59
C VAL A 270 -24.64 3.54 28.66
N LYS A 271 -24.38 4.30 27.60
CA LYS A 271 -24.58 5.75 27.57
C LYS A 271 -26.06 6.15 27.55
N TYR A 272 -26.91 5.41 26.83
CA TYR A 272 -28.29 5.81 26.56
C TYR A 272 -29.35 4.99 27.33
N THR A 273 -28.98 3.85 27.90
CA THR A 273 -29.90 3.02 28.68
C THR A 273 -30.31 3.69 30.00
N LYS A 274 -31.51 3.37 30.48
CA LYS A 274 -31.97 3.75 31.82
C LYS A 274 -31.29 2.86 32.86
N ASP A 275 -31.61 1.57 32.87
CA ASP A 275 -31.16 0.62 33.89
C ASP A 275 -30.99 -0.82 33.39
N TYR A 276 -31.24 -1.12 32.11
CA TYR A 276 -31.19 -2.48 31.60
C TYR A 276 -30.47 -2.61 30.25
N ILE A 277 -29.57 -3.59 30.13
CA ILE A 277 -28.91 -3.96 28.89
C ILE A 277 -28.94 -5.50 28.76
N LEU A 278 -29.35 -5.98 27.59
CA LEU A 278 -29.30 -7.40 27.22
C LEU A 278 -28.35 -7.58 26.04
N LEU A 279 -27.38 -8.48 26.20
CA LEU A 279 -26.56 -9.02 25.11
C LEU A 279 -26.97 -10.47 24.88
N SER A 280 -27.42 -10.79 23.67
CA SER A 280 -27.74 -12.18 23.32
C SER A 280 -27.21 -12.54 21.95
N ALA A 281 -27.02 -13.83 21.72
CA ALA A 281 -26.69 -14.34 20.40
C ALA A 281 -27.46 -15.63 20.15
N THR A 282 -27.90 -15.83 18.92
CA THR A 282 -28.57 -17.06 18.47
C THR A 282 -28.05 -17.46 17.09
N VAL A 283 -28.21 -18.73 16.75
CA VAL A 283 -27.82 -19.27 15.43
C VAL A 283 -29.07 -19.79 14.75
N ASP A 284 -29.44 -19.18 13.64
CA ASP A 284 -30.51 -19.68 12.77
C ASP A 284 -29.86 -20.56 11.69
N ARG A 285 -29.90 -21.88 11.93
CA ARG A 285 -29.32 -22.87 11.01
C ARG A 285 -30.10 -22.99 9.70
N ASP A 286 -31.39 -22.65 9.69
CA ASP A 286 -32.21 -22.75 8.48
C ASP A 286 -31.87 -21.63 7.48
N LYS A 287 -31.44 -20.48 7.99
CA LYS A 287 -31.01 -19.33 7.18
C LYS A 287 -29.49 -19.20 7.06
N GLU A 288 -28.72 -20.08 7.71
CA GLU A 288 -27.25 -20.01 7.80
C GLU A 288 -26.78 -18.63 8.29
N ILE A 289 -27.42 -18.09 9.33
CA ILE A 289 -27.03 -16.79 9.92
C ILE A 289 -26.81 -16.91 11.43
N ILE A 290 -25.88 -16.10 11.90
CA ILE A 290 -25.64 -15.82 13.31
C ILE A 290 -26.26 -14.46 13.59
N GLU A 291 -27.18 -14.40 14.53
CA GLU A 291 -27.80 -13.15 14.96
C GLU A 291 -27.29 -12.78 16.35
N ILE A 292 -26.65 -11.61 16.45
CA ILE A 292 -26.19 -11.04 17.71
C ILE A 292 -27.04 -9.81 18.02
N LEU A 293 -27.65 -9.78 19.20
CA LEU A 293 -28.58 -8.76 19.64
C LEU A 293 -28.01 -7.98 20.82
N VAL A 294 -28.06 -6.66 20.72
CA VAL A 294 -27.78 -5.72 21.83
C VAL A 294 -29.03 -4.87 22.06
N GLN A 295 -29.67 -5.04 23.21
CA GLN A 295 -30.89 -4.32 23.59
C GLN A 295 -30.65 -3.42 24.79
N ASP A 296 -31.23 -2.22 24.74
CA ASP A 296 -31.29 -1.26 25.83
C ASP A 296 -32.74 -0.76 26.04
N ASN A 297 -33.05 -0.27 27.24
CA ASN A 297 -34.36 0.32 27.58
C ASN A 297 -34.34 1.86 27.68
N GLY A 298 -33.46 2.48 26.90
CA GLY A 298 -33.15 3.91 26.90
C GLY A 298 -34.21 4.83 26.30
N CYS A 299 -33.75 5.92 25.69
CA CYS A 299 -34.61 6.95 25.08
C CYS A 299 -35.18 6.54 23.71
N GLY A 300 -34.66 5.48 23.08
CA GLY A 300 -35.06 5.05 21.74
C GLY A 300 -34.68 6.05 20.64
N ILE A 301 -34.88 5.63 19.38
CA ILE A 301 -34.51 6.36 18.16
C ILE A 301 -35.76 6.54 17.30
N SER A 302 -36.01 7.76 16.83
CA SER A 302 -37.16 8.05 15.98
C SER A 302 -37.02 7.40 14.59
N PRO A 303 -38.12 6.98 13.93
CA PRO A 303 -38.05 6.29 12.64
C PRO A 303 -37.27 7.07 11.56
N ASP A 304 -37.38 8.39 11.54
CA ASP A 304 -36.68 9.26 10.58
C ASP A 304 -35.16 9.29 10.79
N GLU A 305 -34.69 8.95 11.99
CA GLU A 305 -33.27 8.99 12.38
C GLU A 305 -32.61 7.60 12.30
N GLN A 306 -33.38 6.51 12.23
CA GLN A 306 -32.86 5.13 12.26
C GLN A 306 -31.90 4.80 11.10
N GLU A 307 -32.14 5.33 9.90
CA GLU A 307 -31.17 5.21 8.80
C GLU A 307 -30.00 6.19 8.94
N GLN A 308 -30.26 7.37 9.52
CA GLN A 308 -29.27 8.44 9.63
C GLN A 308 -28.22 8.20 10.73
N VAL A 309 -28.54 7.41 11.77
CA VAL A 309 -27.57 7.09 12.83
C VAL A 309 -26.36 6.29 12.35
N PHE A 310 -26.44 5.66 11.17
CA PHE A 310 -25.30 5.02 10.52
C PHE A 310 -24.48 5.97 9.63
N ALA A 311 -24.94 7.20 9.41
CA ALA A 311 -24.22 8.18 8.61
C ALA A 311 -22.99 8.72 9.36
N PRO A 312 -21.87 9.01 8.68
CA PRO A 312 -20.69 9.58 9.32
C PRO A 312 -20.98 10.92 9.99
N PHE A 313 -20.44 11.12 11.20
CA PHE A 313 -20.55 12.34 12.00
C PHE A 313 -21.98 12.69 12.46
N TYR A 314 -22.94 11.80 12.27
CA TYR A 314 -24.31 12.04 12.68
C TYR A 314 -24.46 11.97 14.22
N GLN A 315 -25.16 12.95 14.79
CA GLN A 315 -25.49 13.00 16.22
C GLN A 315 -26.93 13.50 16.36
N ALA A 316 -27.74 12.80 17.16
CA ALA A 316 -29.08 13.24 17.51
C ALA A 316 -29.04 14.59 18.26
N LYS A 317 -30.11 15.37 18.16
CA LYS A 317 -30.16 16.79 18.59
C LYS A 317 -29.90 17.04 20.09
N ASP A 318 -29.94 16.01 20.92
CA ASP A 318 -29.55 16.11 22.33
C ASP A 318 -28.02 16.10 22.46
N HIS A 319 -27.47 17.22 22.92
CA HIS A 319 -26.05 17.58 23.01
C HIS A 319 -25.24 16.67 23.96
N MET A 320 -25.20 15.37 23.68
CA MET A 320 -24.46 14.37 24.42
C MET A 320 -23.11 14.10 23.76
N PRO A 321 -22.01 14.00 24.52
CA PRO A 321 -20.66 13.83 23.98
C PRO A 321 -20.50 12.56 23.12
N GLY A 322 -20.20 12.71 21.83
CA GLY A 322 -19.89 11.63 20.90
C GLY A 322 -19.21 12.16 19.63
N THR A 323 -18.64 11.29 18.80
CA THR A 323 -18.05 11.68 17.51
C THR A 323 -19.01 11.52 16.34
N GLY A 324 -20.07 10.72 16.51
CA GLY A 324 -20.95 10.30 15.41
C GLY A 324 -20.27 9.33 14.43
N ILE A 325 -19.12 8.75 14.80
CA ILE A 325 -18.34 7.86 13.92
C ILE A 325 -18.59 6.37 14.28
N GLY A 326 -18.90 6.07 15.55
CA GLY A 326 -18.97 4.70 16.07
C GLY A 326 -19.93 3.77 15.32
N LEU A 327 -21.18 4.19 15.09
CA LEU A 327 -22.16 3.35 14.39
C LEU A 327 -21.86 3.21 12.88
N ASN A 328 -21.26 4.21 12.26
CA ASN A 328 -20.78 4.10 10.88
C ASN A 328 -19.68 3.03 10.77
N ILE A 329 -18.72 3.01 11.70
CA ILE A 329 -17.69 1.96 11.77
C ILE A 329 -18.33 0.58 11.97
N VAL A 330 -19.32 0.48 12.86
CA VAL A 330 -20.05 -0.79 13.08
C VAL A 330 -20.65 -1.30 11.78
N LYS A 331 -21.40 -0.45 11.06
CA LYS A 331 -22.04 -0.81 9.79
C LYS A 331 -21.01 -1.31 8.77
N ASN A 332 -19.94 -0.55 8.55
CA ASN A 332 -18.92 -0.94 7.58
C ASN A 332 -18.19 -2.24 7.96
N MET A 333 -17.95 -2.50 9.25
CA MET A 333 -17.33 -3.74 9.72
C MET A 333 -18.27 -4.95 9.54
N VAL A 334 -19.56 -4.78 9.79
CA VAL A 334 -20.57 -5.83 9.60
C VAL A 334 -20.77 -6.13 8.11
N GLU A 335 -20.89 -5.10 7.28
CA GLU A 335 -21.00 -5.25 5.82
C GLU A 335 -19.76 -5.92 5.21
N ALA A 336 -18.56 -5.58 5.69
CA ALA A 336 -17.33 -6.27 5.28
C ALA A 336 -17.33 -7.77 5.65
N HIS A 337 -18.02 -8.15 6.74
CA HIS A 337 -18.22 -9.55 7.09
C HIS A 337 -19.28 -10.25 6.22
N ASN A 338 -19.79 -9.58 5.19
CA ASN A 338 -20.95 -10.01 4.40
C ASN A 338 -22.22 -10.14 5.26
N GLY A 339 -22.26 -9.42 6.38
CA GLY A 339 -23.39 -9.37 7.28
C GLY A 339 -24.26 -8.14 7.06
N ASN A 340 -25.31 -8.03 7.88
CA ASN A 340 -26.25 -6.92 7.88
C ASN A 340 -26.45 -6.41 9.31
N ILE A 341 -26.73 -5.11 9.46
CA ILE A 341 -27.10 -4.51 10.74
C ILE A 341 -28.47 -3.86 10.63
N ARG A 342 -29.38 -4.22 11.53
CA ARG A 342 -30.72 -3.63 11.62
C ARG A 342 -30.99 -3.08 13.02
N ILE A 343 -31.88 -2.09 13.10
CA ILE A 343 -32.31 -1.46 14.34
C ILE A 343 -33.82 -1.63 14.45
N ASP A 344 -34.30 -2.01 15.64
CA ASP A 344 -35.70 -1.90 16.03
C ASP A 344 -35.78 -1.00 17.27
N SER A 345 -36.45 0.13 17.16
CA SER A 345 -36.48 1.13 18.24
C SER A 345 -37.72 2.00 18.16
N GLU A 346 -38.30 2.30 19.33
CA GLU A 346 -39.38 3.25 19.48
C GLU A 346 -38.99 4.32 20.53
N PRO A 347 -39.30 5.60 20.29
CA PRO A 347 -39.05 6.66 21.26
C PRO A 347 -39.64 6.34 22.64
N GLY A 348 -38.78 6.33 23.66
CA GLY A 348 -39.12 6.06 25.06
C GLY A 348 -39.11 4.59 25.49
N GLN A 349 -39.11 3.64 24.55
CA GLN A 349 -39.13 2.19 24.82
C GLN A 349 -37.74 1.53 24.77
N GLY A 350 -36.74 2.22 24.22
CA GLY A 350 -35.37 1.73 24.07
C GLY A 350 -35.03 1.33 22.63
N SER A 351 -33.90 0.64 22.45
CA SER A 351 -33.40 0.26 21.12
C SER A 351 -32.87 -1.16 21.13
N ILE A 352 -33.03 -1.84 20.00
CA ILE A 352 -32.50 -3.17 19.74
C ILE A 352 -31.66 -3.10 18.47
N PHE A 353 -30.37 -3.39 18.60
CA PHE A 353 -29.45 -3.53 17.47
C PHE A 353 -29.25 -5.01 17.18
N TYR A 354 -29.49 -5.42 15.95
CA TYR A 354 -29.24 -6.77 15.48
C TYR A 354 -28.08 -6.76 14.49
N VAL A 355 -27.07 -7.58 14.76
CA VAL A 355 -25.93 -7.84 13.89
C VAL A 355 -26.08 -9.25 13.35
N GLU A 356 -26.37 -9.35 12.06
CA GLU A 356 -26.57 -10.59 11.32
C GLU A 356 -25.28 -10.90 10.57
N LEU A 357 -24.66 -12.05 10.82
CA LEU A 357 -23.45 -12.51 10.13
C LEU A 357 -23.73 -13.84 9.45
N PRO A 358 -23.21 -14.10 8.23
CA PRO A 358 -23.36 -15.41 7.61
C PRO A 358 -22.60 -16.48 8.39
N LEU A 359 -23.22 -17.64 8.54
CA LEU A 359 -22.59 -18.84 9.08
C LEU A 359 -21.65 -19.42 8.01
N CYS A 360 -20.42 -18.93 7.98
CA CYS A 360 -19.42 -19.40 7.02
C CYS A 360 -18.93 -20.83 7.32
N GLU A 361 -19.51 -21.83 6.65
CA GLU A 361 -18.89 -23.14 6.42
C GLU A 361 -18.25 -23.13 5.02
N MET A 362 -17.02 -22.63 4.86
CA MET A 362 -16.33 -22.80 3.57
C MET A 362 -15.63 -24.16 3.49
N GLU A 363 -16.01 -24.94 2.46
CA GLU A 363 -15.26 -26.05 1.87
C GLU A 363 -13.83 -25.64 1.48
N ASP A 364 -12.91 -26.59 1.64
CA ASP A 364 -11.50 -26.51 1.26
C ASP A 364 -11.28 -25.95 -0.15
N GLN A 365 -10.85 -24.69 -0.25
CA GLN A 365 -10.04 -24.22 -1.37
C GLN A 365 -8.83 -23.43 -0.86
N ALA A 366 -7.71 -24.14 -0.76
CA ALA A 366 -6.39 -23.57 -0.63
C ALA A 366 -5.98 -22.81 -1.91
N PRO A 367 -5.17 -21.77 -1.76
CA PRO A 367 -3.85 -21.80 -2.35
C PRO A 367 -2.79 -21.71 -1.24
N GLY A 368 -1.89 -22.69 -1.25
CA GLY A 368 -0.94 -22.92 -0.18
C GLY A 368 0.01 -21.76 0.09
N LYS A 369 0.16 -21.46 1.38
CA LYS A 369 1.47 -21.32 2.01
C LYS A 369 1.42 -22.09 3.32
N THR A 370 2.29 -23.09 3.39
CA THR A 370 2.56 -23.94 4.54
C THR A 370 2.78 -23.07 5.77
N THR A 371 1.79 -23.05 6.66
CA THR A 371 1.97 -22.68 8.05
C THR A 371 2.91 -23.70 8.67
N ALA A 372 4.21 -23.41 8.61
CA ALA A 372 5.12 -23.94 9.61
C ALA A 372 4.67 -23.34 10.94
N SER A 373 3.83 -24.10 11.65
CA SER A 373 3.62 -23.93 13.07
C SER A 373 5.00 -24.03 13.73
N ALA A 374 5.63 -22.88 13.97
CA ALA A 374 6.74 -22.79 14.89
C ALA A 374 6.15 -23.14 16.25
N THR A 375 6.29 -24.41 16.59
CA THR A 375 6.00 -24.97 17.89
C THR A 375 6.79 -24.14 18.89
N SER A 376 6.11 -23.20 19.56
CA SER A 376 6.60 -22.64 20.82
C SER A 376 6.59 -23.81 21.80
N ILE A 377 7.71 -24.54 21.84
CA ILE A 377 8.00 -25.44 22.94
C ILE A 377 8.27 -24.51 24.12
N LEU A 378 7.22 -24.28 24.91
CA LEU A 378 7.37 -24.07 26.34
C LEU A 378 7.80 -25.42 26.93
N PRO A 379 8.97 -25.52 27.60
CA PRO A 379 9.09 -26.43 28.72
C PRO A 379 8.62 -25.68 29.95
N GLY A 380 7.42 -26.05 30.42
CA GLY A 380 7.02 -25.80 31.79
C GLY A 380 7.92 -26.56 32.76
N ASP A 381 8.06 -25.95 33.95
CA ASP A 381 8.67 -26.45 35.18
C ASP A 381 10.17 -26.70 35.19
N ILE A 382 10.93 -25.65 35.54
CA ILE A 382 12.07 -25.80 36.45
C ILE A 382 12.03 -24.66 37.47
N VAL A 383 11.91 -25.09 38.72
CA VAL A 383 11.89 -24.33 39.96
C VAL A 383 13.02 -23.29 40.00
N SER A 384 12.68 -22.03 40.30
CA SER A 384 13.65 -21.02 40.72
C SER A 384 14.28 -21.42 42.05
N GLU A 385 15.49 -21.97 42.01
CA GLU A 385 16.41 -21.85 43.14
C GLU A 385 17.08 -20.48 43.08
N ASN A 386 16.90 -19.72 44.16
CA ASN A 386 17.67 -18.54 44.47
C ASN A 386 19.16 -18.89 44.43
N THR A 387 19.94 -18.11 43.68
CA THR A 387 21.36 -17.96 44.02
C THR A 387 21.72 -16.48 43.84
N GLU A 388 21.99 -15.87 44.98
CA GLU A 388 22.52 -14.52 45.11
C GLU A 388 23.94 -14.43 44.54
N GLU A 389 24.17 -13.25 43.96
CA GLU A 389 25.40 -12.45 43.94
C GLU A 389 26.67 -12.93 43.23
N GLY A 390 27.18 -12.02 42.39
CA GLY A 390 28.63 -11.81 42.25
C GLY A 390 29.18 -11.83 40.83
N GLN A 391 28.80 -10.88 39.98
CA GLN A 391 29.69 -10.38 38.91
C GLN A 391 29.21 -9.00 38.42
N THR A 392 30.12 -8.03 38.46
CA THR A 392 29.97 -6.64 38.03
C THR A 392 29.26 -6.54 36.68
N SER A 393 28.00 -6.09 36.67
CA SER A 393 27.23 -5.90 35.44
C SER A 393 27.79 -4.70 34.68
N GLU A 394 28.45 -4.94 33.55
CA GLU A 394 28.56 -3.91 32.52
C GLU A 394 27.13 -3.51 32.13
N THR A 395 26.81 -2.22 32.23
CA THR A 395 25.49 -1.71 31.87
C THR A 395 25.30 -1.81 30.37
N SER A 396 24.26 -2.53 29.95
CA SER A 396 23.95 -2.71 28.54
C SER A 396 23.73 -1.38 27.82
N CYS A 397 24.31 -1.23 26.63
CA CYS A 397 24.20 -0.03 25.80
C CYS A 397 23.07 -0.20 24.79
N ILE A 398 22.08 0.70 24.82
CA ILE A 398 20.94 0.70 23.90
C ILE A 398 20.93 1.97 23.03
N LEU A 399 20.46 1.84 21.79
CA LEU A 399 20.27 2.96 20.87
C LEU A 399 18.77 3.27 20.75
N LEU A 400 18.40 4.52 21.02
CA LEU A 400 17.06 5.04 20.81
C LEU A 400 17.04 5.91 19.56
N VAL A 401 16.11 5.65 18.64
CA VAL A 401 15.95 6.41 17.40
C VAL A 401 14.52 6.93 17.31
N GLU A 402 14.36 8.25 17.36
CA GLU A 402 13.06 8.93 17.37
C GLU A 402 13.26 10.37 16.88
N ASP A 403 12.42 10.82 15.94
CA ASP A 403 12.52 12.14 15.33
C ASP A 403 11.96 13.26 16.23
N ASN A 404 10.98 12.93 17.07
CA ASN A 404 10.46 13.84 18.07
C ASN A 404 11.44 13.97 19.26
N HIS A 405 12.11 15.13 19.36
CA HIS A 405 13.08 15.41 20.41
C HIS A 405 12.55 15.26 21.85
N GLU A 406 11.29 15.61 22.11
CA GLU A 406 10.70 15.48 23.45
C GLU A 406 10.47 14.01 23.81
N MET A 407 9.94 13.22 22.86
CA MET A 407 9.77 11.77 23.03
C MET A 407 11.12 11.06 23.18
N LEU A 408 12.12 11.41 22.37
CA LEU A 408 13.47 10.86 22.45
C LEU A 408 14.10 11.16 23.81
N HIS A 409 13.97 12.39 24.32
CA HIS A 409 14.47 12.76 25.64
C HIS A 409 13.71 12.03 26.75
N PHE A 410 12.38 11.94 26.67
CA PHE A 410 11.56 11.21 27.64
C PHE A 410 11.93 9.72 27.70
N LEU A 411 12.07 9.06 26.56
CA LEU A 411 12.51 7.67 26.48
C LEU A 411 13.93 7.51 27.03
N SER A 412 14.83 8.42 26.67
CA SER A 412 16.21 8.43 27.15
C SER A 412 16.29 8.54 28.66
N GLU A 413 15.59 9.48 29.28
CA GLU A 413 15.55 9.65 30.74
C GLU A 413 15.05 8.36 31.42
N ARG A 414 13.98 7.75 30.89
CA ARG A 414 13.38 6.55 31.48
C ARG A 414 14.24 5.30 31.30
N MET A 415 14.91 5.16 30.17
CA MET A 415 15.77 4.00 29.91
C MET A 415 17.15 4.14 30.55
N SER A 416 17.62 5.36 30.79
CA SER A 416 18.89 5.65 31.47
C SER A 416 18.91 5.20 32.93
N GLU A 417 17.74 4.90 33.52
CA GLU A 417 17.63 4.28 34.84
C GLU A 417 18.29 2.89 34.90
N ASP A 418 18.26 2.13 33.79
CA ASP A 418 18.71 0.73 33.73
C ASP A 418 19.85 0.48 32.71
N TYR A 419 20.00 1.36 31.72
CA TYR A 419 20.86 1.15 30.55
C TYR A 419 21.71 2.38 30.21
N LYS A 420 22.83 2.17 29.51
CA LYS A 420 23.53 3.26 28.84
C LYS A 420 22.79 3.60 27.55
N VAL A 421 22.33 4.84 27.39
CA VAL A 421 21.51 5.24 26.23
C VAL A 421 22.31 6.09 25.25
N LEU A 422 22.28 5.72 23.98
CA LEU A 422 22.64 6.57 22.85
C LEU A 422 21.37 7.02 22.13
N MET A 423 21.37 8.25 21.63
CA MET A 423 20.21 8.88 21.00
C MET A 423 20.54 9.23 19.54
N ALA A 424 19.60 8.97 18.63
CA ALA A 424 19.64 9.39 17.24
C ALA A 424 18.27 9.95 16.84
N LYS A 425 18.26 10.94 15.95
CA LYS A 425 17.01 11.57 15.46
C LYS A 425 16.43 10.91 14.21
N ASP A 426 17.23 10.11 13.51
CA ASP A 426 16.84 9.44 12.26
C ASP A 426 17.66 8.15 12.05
N GLY A 427 17.25 7.34 11.06
CA GLY A 427 17.93 6.08 10.74
C GLY A 427 19.37 6.26 10.23
N GLN A 428 19.73 7.42 9.67
CA GLN A 428 21.06 7.67 9.13
C GLN A 428 22.07 7.96 10.24
N GLU A 429 21.71 8.82 11.20
CA GLU A 429 22.51 9.08 12.40
C GLU A 429 22.65 7.81 13.24
N ALA A 430 21.59 7.01 13.33
CA ALA A 430 21.60 5.71 14.00
C ALA A 430 22.62 4.74 13.37
N LEU A 431 22.70 4.66 12.03
CA LEU A 431 23.70 3.86 11.33
C LEU A 431 25.14 4.31 11.60
N ASP A 432 25.37 5.61 11.74
CA ASP A 432 26.71 6.13 12.03
C ASP A 432 27.12 5.84 13.48
N LEU A 433 26.18 5.91 14.42
CA LEU A 433 26.41 5.49 15.81
C LEU A 433 26.69 3.98 15.93
N LEU A 434 26.01 3.14 15.14
CA LEU A 434 26.26 1.69 15.06
C LEU A 434 27.65 1.33 14.55
N LYS A 435 28.30 2.20 13.76
CA LYS A 435 29.68 1.98 13.31
C LYS A 435 30.71 2.34 14.39
N ALA A 436 30.37 3.29 15.26
CA ALA A 436 31.29 3.88 16.23
C ALA A 436 31.18 3.27 17.64
N ASN A 437 30.05 2.67 17.98
CA ASN A 437 29.76 2.18 19.33
C ASN A 437 29.28 0.73 19.32
N ASP A 438 29.55 0.02 20.41
CA ASP A 438 29.00 -1.32 20.63
C ASP A 438 27.60 -1.19 21.24
N ILE A 439 26.58 -1.46 20.43
CA ILE A 439 25.16 -1.33 20.77
C ILE A 439 24.56 -2.73 20.88
N GLN A 440 23.91 -2.99 22.01
CA GLN A 440 23.36 -4.31 22.34
C GLN A 440 21.86 -4.43 22.06
N LEU A 441 21.14 -3.33 21.85
CA LEU A 441 19.73 -3.32 21.43
C LEU A 441 19.38 -1.98 20.78
N ILE A 442 18.50 -2.00 19.78
CA ILE A 442 17.97 -0.83 19.09
C ILE A 442 16.47 -0.71 19.37
N VAL A 443 16.01 0.48 19.75
CA VAL A 443 14.59 0.86 19.76
C VAL A 443 14.40 2.00 18.77
N SER A 444 13.59 1.81 17.74
CA SER A 444 13.38 2.80 16.67
C SER A 444 11.91 3.11 16.49
N ASP A 445 11.57 4.38 16.23
CA ASP A 445 10.25 4.71 15.68
C ASP A 445 10.09 4.13 14.27
N TRP A 446 8.84 3.80 13.92
CA TRP A 446 8.46 3.33 12.59
C TRP A 446 8.57 4.45 11.56
N MET A 447 8.00 5.61 11.88
CA MET A 447 7.85 6.73 10.94
C MET A 447 8.85 7.82 11.33
N MET A 448 9.89 8.01 10.53
CA MET A 448 10.88 9.06 10.71
C MET A 448 11.16 9.76 9.37
N PRO A 449 11.48 11.06 9.36
CA PRO A 449 11.86 11.76 8.15
C PRO A 449 13.22 11.26 7.61
N GLY A 450 13.35 11.23 6.29
CA GLY A 450 14.54 10.71 5.63
C GLY A 450 14.51 9.19 5.55
N MET A 451 15.25 8.53 6.45
CA MET A 451 15.28 7.06 6.55
C MET A 451 14.31 6.59 7.62
N ASP A 452 13.26 5.89 7.20
CA ASP A 452 12.24 5.36 8.11
C ASP A 452 12.76 4.13 8.91
N GLY A 453 12.03 3.74 9.95
CA GLY A 453 12.42 2.64 10.84
C GLY A 453 12.47 1.28 10.14
N ILE A 454 11.69 1.09 9.08
CA ILE A 454 11.69 -0.16 8.30
C ILE A 454 12.95 -0.27 7.46
N GLU A 455 13.27 0.80 6.72
CA GLU A 455 14.47 0.89 5.91
C GLU A 455 15.72 0.74 6.78
N PHE A 456 15.73 1.42 7.93
CA PHE A 456 16.80 1.28 8.91
C PHE A 456 16.93 -0.16 9.42
N CYS A 457 15.82 -0.80 9.82
CA CYS A 457 15.82 -2.20 10.26
C CYS A 457 16.36 -3.14 9.16
N ARG A 458 15.93 -2.97 7.90
CA ARG A 458 16.43 -3.75 6.77
C ARG A 458 17.93 -3.58 6.54
N LEU A 459 18.46 -2.36 6.70
CA LEU A 459 19.91 -2.11 6.58
C LEU A 459 20.69 -2.78 7.70
N VAL A 460 20.19 -2.71 8.94
CA VAL A 460 20.77 -3.42 10.09
C VAL A 460 20.77 -4.94 9.86
N ARG A 461 19.66 -5.49 9.35
CA ARG A 461 19.56 -6.94 9.08
C ARG A 461 20.41 -7.43 7.91
N ARG A 462 20.69 -6.58 6.92
CA ARG A 462 21.55 -6.93 5.77
C ARG A 462 23.03 -6.91 6.10
N ASP A 463 23.46 -6.15 7.10
CA ASP A 463 24.86 -6.07 7.48
C ASP A 463 25.23 -7.21 8.44
N GLN A 464 26.22 -8.02 8.04
CA GLN A 464 26.74 -9.12 8.86
C GLN A 464 27.25 -8.66 10.23
N PHE A 465 27.62 -7.38 10.42
CA PHE A 465 28.13 -6.88 11.69
C PHE A 465 27.05 -6.34 12.63
N THR A 466 25.86 -5.99 12.14
CA THR A 466 24.78 -5.41 12.97
C THR A 466 23.51 -6.25 13.00
N SER A 467 23.37 -7.20 12.07
CA SER A 467 22.23 -8.15 11.95
C SER A 467 21.82 -8.86 13.24
N HIS A 468 22.76 -9.06 14.14
CA HIS A 468 22.59 -9.76 15.42
C HIS A 468 22.10 -8.92 16.58
N ILE A 469 22.01 -7.60 16.41
CA ILE A 469 21.55 -6.68 17.45
C ILE A 469 20.02 -6.75 17.52
N PRO A 470 19.42 -7.08 18.67
CA PRO A 470 17.98 -7.04 18.84
C PRO A 470 17.38 -5.68 18.43
N PHE A 471 16.28 -5.71 17.68
CA PHE A 471 15.63 -4.53 17.11
C PHE A 471 14.16 -4.49 17.53
N VAL A 472 13.79 -3.46 18.28
CA VAL A 472 12.41 -3.16 18.71
C VAL A 472 11.89 -1.99 17.90
N LEU A 473 10.71 -2.14 17.32
CA LEU A 473 10.13 -1.12 16.45
C LEU A 473 8.86 -0.56 17.11
N LEU A 474 8.87 0.74 17.39
CA LEU A 474 7.74 1.47 17.96
C LEU A 474 6.79 1.84 16.83
N THR A 475 5.53 1.42 16.89
CA THR A 475 4.59 1.63 15.77
C THR A 475 3.32 2.34 16.21
N ALA A 476 2.87 3.27 15.38
CA ALA A 476 1.58 3.93 15.55
C ALA A 476 0.45 3.27 14.72
N LYS A 477 0.78 2.21 13.97
CA LYS A 477 -0.13 1.45 13.13
C LYS A 477 -0.49 0.13 13.81
N THR A 478 -1.80 -0.09 13.98
CA THR A 478 -2.36 -1.30 14.58
C THR A 478 -2.77 -2.33 13.53
N ASP A 479 -2.78 -1.98 12.23
CA ASP A 479 -3.19 -2.88 11.16
C ASP A 479 -2.19 -4.02 10.93
N ILE A 480 -2.75 -5.20 10.64
CA ILE A 480 -2.00 -6.43 10.43
C ILE A 480 -1.12 -6.34 9.18
N ASP A 481 -1.48 -5.57 8.16
CA ASP A 481 -0.62 -5.34 6.98
C ASP A 481 0.67 -4.58 7.35
N SER A 482 0.59 -3.61 8.26
CA SER A 482 1.79 -3.00 8.84
C SER A 482 2.55 -3.97 9.73
N LYS A 483 1.87 -4.85 10.49
CA LYS A 483 2.56 -5.92 11.24
C LYS A 483 3.25 -6.93 10.32
N LEU A 484 2.67 -7.25 9.17
CA LEU A 484 3.24 -8.12 8.12
C LEU A 484 4.47 -7.46 7.47
N GLN A 485 4.37 -6.19 7.09
CA GLN A 485 5.53 -5.42 6.59
C GLN A 485 6.65 -5.31 7.64
N GLY A 486 6.27 -5.23 8.91
CA GLY A 486 7.17 -5.32 10.04
C GLY A 486 7.87 -6.68 10.05
N LEU A 487 7.12 -7.78 10.12
CA LEU A 487 7.70 -9.12 10.20
C LEU A 487 8.65 -9.40 9.02
N ASP A 488 8.32 -8.92 7.82
CA ASP A 488 9.18 -9.02 6.64
C ASP A 488 10.46 -8.18 6.72
N CYS A 489 10.52 -7.16 7.60
CA CYS A 489 11.72 -6.33 7.79
C CYS A 489 12.72 -6.92 8.79
N GLY A 490 12.28 -7.90 9.59
CA GLY A 490 13.12 -8.66 10.51
C GLY A 490 13.30 -8.05 11.90
N ALA A 491 12.40 -7.19 12.38
CA ALA A 491 12.46 -6.73 13.78
C ALA A 491 12.08 -7.86 14.76
N ASP A 492 12.65 -7.86 15.97
CA ASP A 492 12.42 -8.91 16.97
C ASP A 492 11.16 -8.67 17.80
N ALA A 493 10.73 -7.41 17.93
CA ALA A 493 9.52 -7.04 18.65
C ALA A 493 8.90 -5.74 18.11
N TYR A 494 7.58 -5.62 18.26
CA TYR A 494 6.82 -4.40 17.98
C TYR A 494 6.15 -3.91 19.26
N VAL A 495 6.17 -2.60 19.46
CA VAL A 495 5.53 -1.96 20.59
C VAL A 495 4.62 -0.85 20.08
N GLU A 496 3.32 -1.00 20.31
CA GLU A 496 2.30 -0.07 19.80
C GLU A 496 2.27 1.23 20.61
N LYS A 497 2.26 2.38 19.91
CA LYS A 497 2.11 3.73 20.47
C LYS A 497 0.61 4.06 20.63
N PRO A 498 0.16 4.56 21.79
CA PRO A 498 0.93 4.84 23.01
C PRO A 498 1.28 3.56 23.76
N PHE A 499 2.54 3.47 24.19
CA PHE A 499 3.05 2.32 24.92
C PHE A 499 3.18 2.63 26.41
N SER A 500 3.00 1.60 27.24
CA SER A 500 3.43 1.66 28.63
C SER A 500 4.96 1.56 28.69
N ILE A 501 5.60 2.49 29.40
CA ILE A 501 7.05 2.43 29.60
C ILE A 501 7.49 1.14 30.29
N GLY A 502 6.64 0.59 31.19
CA GLY A 502 6.88 -0.68 31.84
C GLY A 502 6.87 -1.86 30.87
N TYR A 503 5.96 -1.84 29.89
CA TYR A 503 5.92 -2.85 28.83
C TYR A 503 7.16 -2.78 27.93
N LEU A 504 7.58 -1.57 27.54
CA LEU A 504 8.79 -1.39 26.74
C LEU A 504 10.04 -1.86 27.50
N LYS A 505 10.20 -1.50 28.79
CA LYS A 505 11.31 -1.99 29.63
C LYS A 505 11.33 -3.50 29.76
N ALA A 506 10.17 -4.13 29.97
CA ALA A 506 10.06 -5.58 30.06
C ALA A 506 10.47 -6.26 28.73
N THR A 507 10.04 -5.71 27.60
CA THR A 507 10.39 -6.20 26.25
C THR A 507 11.89 -6.13 26.01
N VAL A 508 12.51 -4.97 26.29
CA VAL A 508 13.96 -4.75 26.17
C VAL A 508 14.73 -5.72 27.07
N LYS A 509 14.34 -5.84 28.35
CA LYS A 509 14.96 -6.76 29.30
C LYS A 509 14.89 -8.21 28.81
N ASN A 510 13.73 -8.65 28.34
CA ASN A 510 13.54 -10.01 27.85
C ASN A 510 14.42 -10.30 26.63
N LEU A 511 14.52 -9.38 25.67
CA LEU A 511 15.37 -9.56 24.49
C LEU A 511 16.85 -9.63 24.84
N LEU A 512 17.33 -8.78 25.75
CA LEU A 512 18.71 -8.82 26.24
C LEU A 512 19.00 -10.12 27.01
N GLU A 513 18.08 -10.57 27.84
CA GLU A 513 18.21 -11.80 28.62
C GLU A 513 18.19 -13.04 27.73
N LEU A 514 17.28 -13.10 26.75
CA LEU A 514 17.25 -14.15 25.72
C LEU A 514 18.59 -14.22 24.98
N ARG A 515 19.14 -13.07 24.58
CA ARG A 515 20.44 -13.00 23.91
C ARG A 515 21.57 -13.52 24.80
N ARG A 516 21.60 -13.11 26.07
CA ARG A 516 22.59 -13.58 27.06
C ARG A 516 22.49 -15.08 27.30
N MET A 517 21.28 -15.63 27.41
CA MET A 517 21.06 -17.07 27.58
C MET A 517 21.52 -17.87 26.37
N LEU A 518 21.26 -17.40 25.14
CA LEU A 518 21.75 -18.05 23.91
C LEU A 518 23.28 -18.12 23.89
N ILE A 519 23.94 -17.03 24.22
CA ILE A 519 25.40 -16.94 24.34
C ILE A 519 25.94 -17.92 25.41
N GLN A 520 25.34 -17.93 26.61
CA GLN A 520 25.75 -18.82 27.71
C GLN A 520 25.51 -20.30 27.42
N LYS A 521 24.42 -20.62 26.70
CA LYS A 521 24.12 -22.01 26.33
C LYS A 521 25.21 -22.59 25.43
N PHE A 522 25.78 -21.79 24.51
CA PHE A 522 26.88 -22.26 23.67
C PHE A 522 28.18 -22.45 24.44
N SER A 523 28.53 -21.52 25.34
CA SER A 523 29.76 -21.65 26.13
C SER A 523 29.76 -22.93 26.99
N ARG A 524 28.58 -23.45 27.34
CA ARG A 524 28.39 -24.65 28.19
C ARG A 524 28.01 -25.93 27.45
N MET A 525 27.46 -25.88 26.23
CA MET A 525 27.00 -27.06 25.49
C MET A 525 27.86 -27.35 24.23
N PRO A 526 28.95 -28.12 24.36
CA PRO A 526 29.90 -28.36 23.28
C PRO A 526 29.35 -29.10 22.06
N LEU A 527 28.17 -29.73 22.10
CA LEU A 527 27.66 -30.57 21.00
C LEU A 527 26.60 -29.87 20.14
N VAL A 528 26.17 -28.65 20.48
CA VAL A 528 25.18 -27.92 19.67
C VAL A 528 25.81 -27.42 18.37
N ASN A 529 25.09 -27.57 17.25
CA ASN A 529 25.52 -27.08 15.93
C ASN A 529 25.50 -25.54 15.93
N LEU A 530 26.56 -24.89 15.45
CA LEU A 530 26.65 -23.43 15.40
C LEU A 530 25.49 -22.80 14.60
N SER A 531 24.94 -23.51 13.61
CA SER A 531 23.86 -23.00 12.76
C SER A 531 22.52 -22.83 13.49
N SER A 532 22.29 -23.51 14.63
CA SER A 532 21.02 -23.42 15.36
C SER A 532 20.89 -22.17 16.23
N ILE A 533 21.88 -21.26 16.19
CA ILE A 533 21.98 -20.06 17.02
C ILE A 533 21.71 -18.79 16.21
N ALA A 534 21.78 -18.89 14.88
CA ALA A 534 21.54 -17.77 14.01
C ALA A 534 20.12 -17.23 14.19
N GLY A 535 20.00 -15.96 14.55
CA GLY A 535 18.70 -15.28 14.63
C GLY A 535 18.13 -14.94 13.26
N ASN A 536 18.97 -14.96 12.22
CA ASN A 536 18.61 -14.65 10.85
C ASN A 536 19.52 -15.40 9.85
N ASN A 537 19.13 -15.38 8.57
CA ASN A 537 19.86 -16.07 7.51
C ASN A 537 21.31 -15.59 7.33
N VAL A 538 21.60 -14.30 7.56
CA VAL A 538 22.94 -13.71 7.40
C VAL A 538 23.90 -14.27 8.46
N GLU A 539 23.44 -14.36 9.71
CA GLU A 539 24.19 -15.02 10.79
C GLU A 539 24.41 -16.50 10.50
N GLN A 540 23.39 -17.18 9.97
CA GLN A 540 23.47 -18.60 9.68
C GLN A 540 24.53 -18.87 8.62
N GLU A 541 24.54 -18.09 7.54
CA GLU A 541 25.53 -18.18 6.47
C GLU A 541 26.95 -17.90 6.98
N PHE A 542 27.12 -16.85 7.80
CA PHE A 542 28.40 -16.51 8.41
C PHE A 542 28.94 -17.66 9.28
N LEU A 543 28.10 -18.22 10.16
CA LEU A 543 28.48 -19.29 11.07
C LEU A 543 28.74 -20.61 10.34
N LEU A 544 27.93 -20.95 9.33
CA LEU A 544 28.12 -22.13 8.50
C LEU A 544 29.44 -22.06 7.73
N ARG A 545 29.70 -20.93 7.05
CA ARG A 545 30.94 -20.73 6.30
C ARG A 545 32.17 -20.78 7.19
N MET A 546 32.11 -20.16 8.37
CA MET A 546 33.18 -20.21 9.35
C MET A 546 33.41 -21.64 9.86
N ASN A 547 32.34 -22.36 10.23
CA ASN A 547 32.46 -23.73 10.70
C ASN A 547 33.04 -24.64 9.60
N GLN A 548 32.59 -24.48 8.36
CA GLN A 548 33.13 -25.20 7.20
C GLN A 548 34.62 -24.94 7.00
N LEU A 549 35.07 -23.67 7.04
CA LEU A 549 36.50 -23.34 6.92
C LEU A 549 37.34 -23.99 8.04
N ILE A 550 36.82 -24.02 9.26
CA ILE A 550 37.50 -24.66 10.39
C ILE A 550 37.50 -26.19 10.22
N GLU A 551 36.41 -26.79 9.75
CA GLU A 551 36.30 -28.24 9.51
C GLU A 551 37.12 -28.72 8.30
N GLU A 552 37.28 -27.94 7.25
CA GLU A 552 38.15 -28.30 6.12
C GLU A 552 39.63 -28.22 6.50
N ASN A 553 39.96 -27.41 7.53
CA ASN A 553 41.33 -27.12 7.93
C ASN A 553 41.68 -27.57 9.36
N PHE A 554 40.86 -28.40 10.02
CA PHE A 554 41.03 -28.70 11.45
C PHE A 554 42.40 -29.34 11.76
N ALA A 555 42.92 -30.14 10.82
CA ALA A 555 44.20 -30.84 10.94
C ALA A 555 45.42 -29.92 10.74
N ASN A 556 45.23 -28.75 10.11
CA ASN A 556 46.29 -27.80 9.82
C ASN A 556 46.73 -27.08 11.12
N PRO A 557 47.97 -27.28 11.62
CA PRO A 557 48.46 -26.60 12.83
C PRO A 557 48.50 -25.07 12.71
N GLU A 558 48.57 -24.53 11.49
CA GLU A 558 48.63 -23.09 11.20
C GLU A 558 47.25 -22.40 11.17
N LEU A 559 46.16 -23.16 11.35
CA LEU A 559 44.80 -22.59 11.44
C LEU A 559 44.75 -21.58 12.60
N SER A 560 44.67 -20.30 12.24
CA SER A 560 44.76 -19.16 13.14
C SER A 560 43.68 -18.12 12.81
N VAL A 561 43.50 -17.13 13.70
CA VAL A 561 42.57 -16.01 13.46
C VAL A 561 42.90 -15.27 12.18
N ASP A 562 44.19 -15.11 11.85
CA ASP A 562 44.63 -14.41 10.65
C ASP A 562 44.27 -15.19 9.37
N PHE A 563 44.34 -16.53 9.41
CA PHE A 563 43.85 -17.40 8.34
C PHE A 563 42.33 -17.23 8.12
N LEU A 564 41.54 -17.35 9.19
CA LEU A 564 40.08 -17.19 9.10
C LEU A 564 39.68 -15.79 8.61
N ALA A 565 40.35 -14.75 9.10
CA ALA A 565 40.13 -13.37 8.68
C ALA A 565 40.37 -13.20 7.16
N LYS A 566 41.45 -13.79 6.65
CA LYS A 566 41.77 -13.77 5.21
C LYS A 566 40.73 -14.51 4.37
N GLU A 567 40.39 -15.75 4.72
CA GLU A 567 39.46 -16.59 3.95
C GLU A 567 38.00 -16.09 4.02
N MET A 568 37.63 -15.44 5.12
CA MET A 568 36.32 -14.78 5.26
C MET A 568 36.32 -13.35 4.68
N CYS A 569 37.47 -12.83 4.21
CA CYS A 569 37.64 -11.48 3.68
C CYS A 569 37.21 -10.38 4.68
N ILE A 570 37.52 -10.55 5.97
CA ILE A 570 37.18 -9.63 7.05
C ILE A 570 38.45 -9.28 7.84
N SER A 571 38.55 -8.05 8.37
CA SER A 571 39.69 -7.69 9.21
C SER A 571 39.72 -8.51 10.51
N ARG A 572 40.91 -8.84 11.00
CA ARG A 572 41.12 -9.59 12.24
C ARG A 572 40.29 -9.04 13.41
N SER A 573 40.31 -7.73 13.61
CA SER A 573 39.58 -7.08 14.71
C SER A 573 38.06 -7.21 14.57
N ARG A 574 37.51 -7.13 13.34
CA ARG A 574 36.08 -7.29 13.09
C ARG A 574 35.62 -8.73 13.24
N LEU A 575 36.44 -9.69 12.81
CA LEU A 575 36.17 -11.12 13.04
C LEU A 575 36.14 -11.43 14.54
N PHE A 576 37.13 -10.91 15.28
CA PHE A 576 37.20 -11.09 16.72
C PHE A 576 35.96 -10.52 17.43
N ALA A 577 35.61 -9.27 17.14
CA ALA A 577 34.41 -8.63 17.69
C ALA A 577 33.15 -9.45 17.36
N LYS A 578 32.97 -9.84 16.09
CA LYS A 578 31.78 -10.58 15.65
C LYS A 578 31.62 -11.92 16.38
N ILE A 579 32.70 -12.71 16.51
CA ILE A 579 32.64 -14.00 17.22
C ILE A 579 32.38 -13.77 18.71
N LYS A 580 33.00 -12.75 19.30
CA LYS A 580 32.79 -12.39 20.70
C LYS A 580 31.33 -11.99 20.97
N THR A 581 30.70 -11.20 20.09
CA THR A 581 29.31 -10.78 20.29
C THR A 581 28.29 -11.89 19.99
N LEU A 582 28.60 -12.82 19.09
CA LEU A 582 27.71 -13.94 18.77
C LEU A 582 27.76 -15.06 19.81
N ILE A 583 28.95 -15.36 20.34
CA ILE A 583 29.24 -16.64 21.02
C ILE A 583 30.00 -16.45 22.35
N ASP A 584 30.47 -15.23 22.66
CA ASP A 584 31.24 -14.87 23.87
C ASP A 584 32.55 -15.67 24.07
N VAL A 585 33.05 -16.29 23.02
CA VAL A 585 34.37 -16.95 22.98
C VAL A 585 35.31 -16.18 22.07
N THR A 586 36.60 -16.34 22.29
CA THR A 586 37.59 -15.84 21.33
C THR A 586 37.64 -16.74 20.09
N PRO A 587 38.06 -16.23 18.92
CA PRO A 587 38.18 -17.06 17.71
C PRO A 587 39.11 -18.27 17.89
N ASN A 588 40.17 -18.12 18.70
CA ASN A 588 41.08 -19.22 19.03
C ASN A 588 40.41 -20.30 19.89
N GLU A 589 39.64 -19.89 20.89
CA GLU A 589 38.85 -20.84 21.68
C GLU A 589 37.81 -21.54 20.82
N LEU A 590 37.20 -20.85 19.85
CA LEU A 590 36.25 -21.47 18.93
C LEU A 590 36.90 -22.54 18.03
N ILE A 591 38.06 -22.24 17.43
CA ILE A 591 38.85 -23.23 16.67
C ILE A 591 39.16 -24.45 17.55
N GLN A 592 39.57 -24.20 18.79
CA GLN A 592 39.88 -25.25 19.76
C GLN A 592 38.65 -26.10 20.08
N ILE A 593 37.49 -25.49 20.32
CA ILE A 593 36.22 -26.19 20.57
C ILE A 593 35.88 -27.09 19.38
N ILE A 594 35.94 -26.59 18.15
CA ILE A 594 35.59 -27.37 16.95
C ILE A 594 36.56 -28.54 16.74
N ARG A 595 37.88 -28.33 16.92
CA ARG A 595 38.87 -29.43 16.90
C ARG A 595 38.57 -30.50 17.94
N LEU A 596 38.19 -30.10 19.15
CA LEU A 596 37.80 -31.02 20.22
C LEU A 596 36.51 -31.78 19.89
N LYS A 597 35.53 -31.16 19.22
CA LYS A 597 34.33 -31.87 18.71
C LYS A 597 34.72 -32.94 17.68
N LYS A 598 35.59 -32.60 16.72
CA LYS A 598 36.06 -33.56 15.73
C LYS A 598 36.84 -34.71 16.37
N ALA A 599 37.64 -34.40 17.40
CA ALA A 599 38.36 -35.41 18.18
C ALA A 599 37.39 -36.35 18.90
N ALA A 600 36.32 -35.83 19.50
CA ALA A 600 35.29 -36.65 20.14
C ALA A 600 34.64 -37.61 19.12
N ALA A 601 34.31 -37.14 17.92
CA ALA A 601 33.77 -37.99 16.85
C ALA A 601 34.74 -39.11 16.44
N LEU A 602 36.03 -38.78 16.21
CA LEU A 602 37.06 -39.76 15.86
C LEU A 602 37.34 -40.77 16.98
N LEU A 603 37.23 -40.35 18.25
CA LEU A 603 37.36 -41.24 19.41
C LEU A 603 36.20 -42.24 19.50
N LEU A 604 34.99 -41.84 19.09
CA LEU A 604 33.82 -42.73 19.05
C LEU A 604 33.90 -43.77 17.94
N GLU A 605 34.62 -43.49 16.84
CA GLU A 605 34.90 -44.47 15.78
C GLU A 605 35.82 -45.62 16.24
N GLN A 606 36.57 -45.45 17.34
CA GLN A 606 37.46 -46.44 17.95
C GLN A 606 38.59 -46.99 17.05
N ARG A 607 38.90 -46.30 15.94
CA ARG A 607 39.96 -46.70 15.00
C ARG A 607 41.36 -46.21 15.37
N TYR A 608 41.46 -45.24 16.27
CA TYR A 608 42.69 -44.51 16.57
C TYR A 608 42.91 -44.37 18.07
N MET A 609 44.17 -44.40 18.51
CA MET A 609 44.52 -44.13 19.91
C MET A 609 44.37 -42.65 20.24
N VAL A 610 44.13 -42.33 21.52
CA VAL A 610 43.93 -40.94 22.01
C VAL A 610 45.08 -40.00 21.58
N GLY A 611 46.32 -40.51 21.59
CA GLY A 611 47.48 -39.74 21.14
C GLY A 611 47.46 -39.45 19.64
N GLU A 612 47.05 -40.41 18.81
CA GLU A 612 46.93 -40.26 17.36
C GLU A 612 45.82 -39.28 17.00
N VAL A 613 44.65 -39.39 17.66
CA VAL A 613 43.55 -38.44 17.46
C VAL A 613 43.97 -37.02 17.78
N ALA A 614 44.76 -36.81 18.85
CA ALA A 614 45.27 -35.48 19.20
C ALA A 614 46.08 -34.86 18.04
N TYR A 615 46.96 -35.63 17.39
CA TYR A 615 47.71 -35.15 16.23
C TYR A 615 46.83 -34.96 15.00
N MET A 616 45.89 -35.88 14.73
CA MET A 616 44.97 -35.78 13.59
C MET A 616 44.08 -34.53 13.65
N VAL A 617 43.74 -34.06 14.84
CA VAL A 617 42.96 -32.83 15.03
C VAL A 617 43.80 -31.56 15.21
N GLY A 618 45.09 -31.62 14.87
CA GLY A 618 45.98 -30.45 14.82
C GLY A 618 46.55 -30.00 16.17
N PHE A 619 46.56 -30.84 17.21
CA PHE A 619 47.29 -30.56 18.45
C PHE A 619 48.73 -31.07 18.36
N ASN A 620 49.69 -30.22 18.75
CA ASN A 620 51.11 -30.59 18.77
C ASN A 620 51.53 -31.37 20.03
N ASN A 621 50.66 -31.43 21.05
CA ASN A 621 50.96 -32.06 22.34
C ASN A 621 49.72 -32.82 22.89
N PRO A 622 49.75 -34.16 22.95
CA PRO A 622 48.65 -35.00 23.46
C PRO A 622 48.27 -34.74 24.93
N SER A 623 49.22 -34.32 25.77
CA SER A 623 48.95 -33.97 27.17
C SER A 623 48.19 -32.66 27.29
N TYR A 624 48.48 -31.69 26.40
CA TYR A 624 47.72 -30.45 26.31
C TYR A 624 46.31 -30.71 25.77
N PHE A 625 46.18 -31.50 24.71
CA PHE A 625 44.89 -31.97 24.19
C PHE A 625 44.01 -32.58 25.28
N SER A 626 44.55 -33.48 26.10
CA SER A 626 43.79 -34.15 27.15
C SER A 626 43.26 -33.17 28.22
N LYS A 627 44.04 -32.14 28.58
CA LYS A 627 43.59 -31.07 29.49
C LYS A 627 42.49 -30.22 28.87
N CYS A 628 42.65 -29.86 27.60
CA CYS A 628 41.66 -29.09 26.85
C CYS A 628 40.34 -29.86 26.68
N PHE A 629 40.43 -31.16 26.36
CA PHE A 629 39.27 -32.04 26.24
C PHE A 629 38.54 -32.18 27.57
N GLN A 630 39.28 -32.39 28.68
CA GLN A 630 38.69 -32.45 30.02
C GLN A 630 38.03 -31.13 30.43
N LYS A 631 38.63 -29.98 30.11
CA LYS A 631 38.04 -28.67 30.37
C LYS A 631 36.72 -28.48 29.61
N GLN A 632 36.63 -28.97 28.37
CA GLN A 632 35.46 -28.76 27.51
C GLN A 632 34.32 -29.76 27.78
N PHE A 633 34.64 -31.04 27.98
CA PHE A 633 33.65 -32.12 28.11
C PHE A 633 33.44 -32.59 29.56
N GLY A 634 34.16 -32.01 30.53
CA GLY A 634 34.09 -32.36 31.95
C GLY A 634 34.72 -33.72 32.32
N MET A 635 35.24 -34.47 31.33
CA MET A 635 35.82 -35.81 31.51
C MET A 635 37.00 -36.03 30.58
N LYS A 636 37.90 -36.97 30.92
CA LYS A 636 39.08 -37.26 30.08
C LYS A 636 38.68 -38.00 28.79
N PRO A 637 39.47 -37.91 27.70
CA PRO A 637 39.16 -38.59 26.44
C PRO A 637 38.87 -40.11 26.59
N PHE A 638 39.62 -40.80 27.45
CA PHE A 638 39.43 -42.23 27.71
C PHE A 638 38.12 -42.52 28.47
N GLU A 639 37.76 -41.65 29.41
CA GLU A 639 36.49 -41.73 30.17
C GLU A 639 35.29 -41.46 29.25
N PHE A 640 35.47 -40.57 28.27
CA PHE A 640 34.45 -40.25 27.27
C PHE A 640 34.08 -41.44 26.38
N VAL A 641 35.09 -42.18 25.88
CA VAL A 641 34.85 -43.40 25.07
C VAL A 641 34.18 -44.49 25.90
N SER A 642 34.61 -44.67 27.15
CA SER A 642 34.07 -45.71 28.04
C SER A 642 32.67 -45.41 28.58
N SER A 643 32.29 -44.15 28.76
CA SER A 643 30.93 -43.75 29.16
C SER A 643 29.91 -43.96 28.05
N HIS A 644 30.25 -43.63 26.80
CA HIS A 644 29.39 -43.86 25.64
C HIS A 644 29.21 -45.36 25.33
N ARG A 645 30.22 -46.19 25.64
CA ARG A 645 30.13 -47.66 25.55
C ARG A 645 29.08 -48.27 26.49
N LYS A 646 28.82 -47.65 27.64
CA LYS A 646 27.80 -48.14 28.60
C LYS A 646 26.37 -47.73 28.24
N GLN A 647 26.19 -46.68 27.44
CA GLN A 647 24.87 -46.18 27.05
C GLN A 647 24.35 -46.78 25.74
N ASN A 648 25.18 -47.43 24.91
CA ASN A 648 24.79 -47.99 23.61
C ASN A 648 25.41 -49.38 23.35
N PRO A 649 24.80 -50.50 23.81
CA PRO A 649 25.38 -51.84 23.69
C PRO A 649 25.35 -52.45 22.28
N GLU A 650 24.54 -51.92 21.36
CA GLU A 650 24.22 -52.58 20.07
C GLU A 650 25.28 -52.41 18.96
N ALA A 651 26.29 -51.55 19.14
CA ALA A 651 27.32 -51.31 18.11
C ALA A 651 28.41 -52.42 18.03
N GLN A 652 28.27 -53.53 18.77
CA GLN A 652 29.22 -54.67 18.74
C GLN A 652 28.85 -55.79 17.76
N SER A 653 27.87 -55.61 16.86
CA SER A 653 27.51 -56.62 15.86
C SER A 653 27.70 -56.09 14.43
N GLY A 654 28.97 -55.97 14.02
CA GLY A 654 29.34 -55.52 12.69
C GLY A 654 30.84 -55.62 12.45
N GLU A 655 31.29 -56.87 12.28
CA GLU A 655 32.64 -57.37 11.92
C GLU A 655 33.77 -57.24 12.95
#